data_AF-A0A383UWX5-F1
#
_entry.id   AF-A0A383UWX5-F1
#
_cell.length_a   1.000
_cell.length_b   1.000
_cell.length_c   1.000
_cell.angle_alpha   90.00
_cell.angle_beta   90.00
_cell.angle_gamma   90.00
#
_symmetry.space_group_name_H-M   'P 1'
#
loop_
_entity.id
_entity.type
_entity.pdbx_description
1 polymer ?
#
loop_
_entity_poly.entity_id
_entity_poly.type
_entity_poly.pdbx_seq_one_letter_code
_entity_poly.pdbx_strand_id
1 'polypeptide(L)'
;MLKVLEQILMNKAVEHQGYAKYTEAVKEMQTDSLYELQRLAINMPDYLLDVYDQLEEIINKTIVSESTDFKREISFRTFLFTIIHRNTKLAPEIRYQKLSTFIDPIKKSWQCRSLHQALISFDSFCDYVGLTRVKKFLNDRRVHEIKDWGLYQLDSEGHDIQQDLDKRLKALPLRGTKTFLHCGTDRLNSDALELKFACRLWKDITPIILPSLLSFLRYAHAIQNPSNWIGLSSDMIPAITHILSDRFWQAGISSGSKEEFYARVSDTKSTLEGLASTVRGSIRIIREAAYGILYCISKVDDNFYSLSDLPGPLAISLFEDAHFLSSHQLINLLQVVRAMIDECPAEHRENFVPTILSNCFTQIDLKCTTQWKKLTLDQSSSTVDENLTDEMKEESLLRQLLYTSVSIVGAFFDPQRTDVSNDDLDTNANSLNEITNHTKSVSWPSMRDFCLSSTKIIEPVLILLSHAITIHDTRSCGIVLRIFRSIIPEFSMSKPREKVTNDTEFLSSIREFISREILMACIQSLNEPYFVEMQKDLAQCIVSILVWYCQESTTPRQILLSIPNIQELAVDRCLQQINQPSTQPRTQRELVLELFSEIKGVRISEQGRIKFLETPLTKGRSKLQQGFIREQAGNGTRIGSPVLEGLTSMFEEG
;
A
#
# COMPACT_ATOMS: atom_id res chain seq x y z
N MET A 1 34.28 -21.79 -2.91
CA MET A 1 33.68 -20.45 -3.05
C MET A 1 34.08 -19.79 -4.36
N LEU A 2 35.38 -19.57 -4.64
CA LEU A 2 35.84 -19.06 -5.94
C LEU A 2 35.30 -19.87 -7.14
N LYS A 3 35.25 -21.22 -7.02
CA LYS A 3 34.65 -22.09 -8.05
C LYS A 3 33.17 -21.82 -8.35
N VAL A 4 32.39 -21.33 -7.38
CA VAL A 4 30.96 -21.00 -7.57
C VAL A 4 30.83 -19.65 -8.30
N LEU A 5 31.61 -18.65 -7.88
CA LEU A 5 31.69 -17.35 -8.58
C LEU A 5 32.19 -17.52 -10.01
N GLU A 6 33.23 -18.33 -10.20
CA GLU A 6 33.77 -18.69 -11.51
C GLU A 6 32.69 -19.38 -12.35
N GLN A 7 31.96 -20.36 -11.79
CA GLN A 7 30.89 -21.03 -12.51
C GLN A 7 29.78 -20.06 -12.92
N ILE A 8 29.40 -19.11 -12.06
CA ILE A 8 28.36 -18.13 -12.37
C ILE A 8 28.83 -17.14 -13.45
N LEU A 9 30.03 -16.58 -13.31
CA LEU A 9 30.57 -15.56 -14.21
C LEU A 9 31.04 -16.14 -15.56
N MET A 10 31.42 -17.42 -15.60
CA MET A 10 31.89 -18.10 -16.81
C MET A 10 30.80 -18.92 -17.51
N ASN A 11 29.58 -18.97 -16.98
CA ASN A 11 28.47 -19.68 -17.62
C ASN A 11 28.00 -18.94 -18.87
N LYS A 12 28.36 -19.48 -20.04
CA LYS A 12 28.03 -18.94 -21.37
C LYS A 12 26.81 -19.60 -22.00
N ALA A 13 25.82 -20.05 -21.23
CA ALA A 13 24.60 -20.59 -21.83
C ALA A 13 23.98 -19.54 -22.79
N VAL A 14 23.88 -19.90 -24.07
CA VAL A 14 23.45 -18.99 -25.15
C VAL A 14 21.98 -19.25 -25.45
N GLU A 15 21.20 -18.19 -25.66
CA GLU A 15 19.81 -18.33 -26.12
C GLU A 15 19.75 -18.99 -27.51
N HIS A 16 18.78 -19.90 -27.72
CA HIS A 16 18.59 -20.57 -29.01
C HIS A 16 17.20 -20.26 -29.57
N GLN A 17 17.16 -19.45 -30.63
CA GLN A 17 15.93 -18.96 -31.26
C GLN A 17 14.97 -20.07 -31.72
N GLY A 18 15.47 -21.27 -32.02
CA GLY A 18 14.65 -22.44 -32.39
C GLY A 18 14.02 -23.20 -31.22
N TYR A 19 14.38 -22.91 -29.96
CA TYR A 19 13.92 -23.62 -28.77
C TYR A 19 13.46 -22.64 -27.68
N ALA A 20 12.19 -22.25 -27.71
CA ALA A 20 11.62 -21.26 -26.79
C ALA A 20 11.77 -21.66 -25.31
N LYS A 21 11.41 -22.90 -24.95
CA LYS A 21 11.51 -23.41 -23.57
C LYS A 21 12.94 -23.43 -23.03
N TYR A 22 13.91 -23.77 -23.88
CA TYR A 22 15.32 -23.73 -23.50
C TYR A 22 15.77 -22.29 -23.26
N THR A 23 15.41 -21.37 -24.17
CA THR A 23 15.75 -19.95 -24.04
C THR A 23 15.15 -19.32 -22.77
N GLU A 24 13.92 -19.69 -22.41
CA GLU A 24 13.28 -19.28 -21.16
C GLU A 24 14.05 -19.80 -19.94
N ALA A 25 14.38 -21.09 -19.91
CA ALA A 25 15.18 -21.68 -18.83
C ALA A 25 16.59 -21.05 -18.70
N VAL A 26 17.21 -20.68 -19.83
CA VAL A 26 18.50 -19.96 -19.83
C VAL A 26 18.35 -18.56 -19.20
N LYS A 27 17.28 -17.83 -19.53
CA LYS A 27 17.00 -16.50 -18.94
C LYS A 27 16.71 -16.57 -17.44
N GLU A 28 15.94 -17.57 -17.01
CA GLU A 28 15.66 -17.84 -15.60
C GLU A 28 16.96 -18.15 -14.85
N MET A 29 17.75 -19.11 -15.33
CA MET A 29 19.06 -19.45 -14.75
C MET A 29 20.00 -18.24 -14.66
N GLN A 30 20.03 -17.39 -15.70
CA GLN A 30 20.84 -16.17 -15.70
C GLN A 30 20.33 -15.14 -14.68
N THR A 31 19.02 -15.04 -14.48
CA THR A 31 18.43 -14.18 -13.44
C THR A 31 18.77 -14.68 -12.04
N ASP A 32 18.61 -15.98 -11.79
CA ASP A 32 18.97 -16.61 -10.52
C ASP A 32 20.46 -16.46 -10.20
N SER A 33 21.31 -16.58 -11.22
CA SER A 33 22.75 -16.38 -11.10
C SER A 33 23.10 -14.98 -10.60
N LEU A 34 22.39 -13.94 -11.07
CA LEU A 34 22.58 -12.56 -10.61
C LEU A 34 22.09 -12.37 -9.18
N TYR A 35 20.96 -12.99 -8.81
CA TYR A 35 20.46 -12.99 -7.43
C TYR A 35 21.50 -13.64 -6.48
N GLU A 36 22.07 -14.76 -6.89
CA GLU A 36 23.12 -15.45 -6.14
C GLU A 36 24.39 -14.60 -5.98
N LEU A 37 24.83 -13.89 -7.03
CA LEU A 37 25.94 -12.93 -6.90
C LEU A 37 25.62 -11.86 -5.84
N GLN A 38 24.44 -11.26 -5.89
CA GLN A 38 24.05 -10.23 -4.94
C GLN A 38 23.99 -10.78 -3.50
N ARG A 39 23.47 -11.99 -3.31
CA ARG A 39 23.44 -12.68 -2.01
C ARG A 39 24.86 -12.93 -1.48
N LEU A 40 25.79 -13.33 -2.34
CA LEU A 40 27.20 -13.52 -1.97
C LEU A 40 27.85 -12.20 -1.55
N ALA A 41 27.58 -11.11 -2.27
CA ALA A 41 28.11 -9.77 -1.95
C ALA A 41 27.63 -9.25 -0.59
N ILE A 42 26.37 -9.49 -0.22
CA ILE A 42 25.82 -9.09 1.08
C ILE A 42 26.45 -9.92 2.21
N ASN A 43 26.58 -11.24 2.02
CA ASN A 43 26.97 -12.15 3.10
C ASN A 43 28.48 -12.26 3.31
N MET A 44 29.28 -12.02 2.26
CA MET A 44 30.74 -12.23 2.31
C MET A 44 31.54 -11.11 1.60
N PRO A 45 31.26 -9.82 1.89
CA PRO A 45 31.90 -8.71 1.19
C PRO A 45 33.42 -8.66 1.40
N ASP A 46 33.89 -8.98 2.61
CA ASP A 46 35.32 -8.92 2.95
C ASP A 46 36.16 -9.98 2.23
N TYR A 47 35.59 -11.15 1.93
CA TYR A 47 36.27 -12.19 1.16
C TYR A 47 36.29 -11.85 -0.34
N LEU A 48 35.21 -11.27 -0.84
CA LEU A 48 35.12 -10.82 -2.23
C LEU A 48 36.01 -9.61 -2.51
N LEU A 49 36.25 -8.77 -1.49
CA LEU A 49 37.16 -7.64 -1.58
C LEU A 49 38.58 -8.07 -1.94
N ASP A 50 39.05 -9.21 -1.43
CA ASP A 50 40.41 -9.73 -1.68
C ASP A 50 40.66 -10.07 -3.16
N VAL A 51 39.59 -10.27 -3.95
CA VAL A 51 39.63 -10.55 -5.38
C VAL A 51 38.89 -9.49 -6.22
N TYR A 52 38.59 -8.33 -5.65
CA TYR A 52 37.73 -7.31 -6.25
C TYR A 52 38.22 -6.86 -7.64
N ASP A 53 39.51 -6.57 -7.79
CA ASP A 53 40.05 -6.05 -9.05
C ASP A 53 39.91 -7.07 -10.20
N GLN A 54 40.04 -8.37 -9.89
CA GLN A 54 39.81 -9.44 -10.87
C GLN A 54 38.33 -9.54 -11.26
N LEU A 55 37.42 -9.43 -10.28
CA LEU A 55 35.98 -9.44 -10.52
C LEU A 55 35.55 -8.23 -11.37
N GLU A 56 36.08 -7.05 -11.06
CA GLU A 56 35.82 -5.82 -11.80
C GLU A 56 36.32 -5.92 -13.26
N GLU A 57 37.50 -6.47 -13.48
CA GLU A 57 38.03 -6.69 -14.83
C GLU A 57 37.18 -7.68 -15.63
N ILE A 58 36.79 -8.82 -15.03
CA ILE A 58 35.95 -9.82 -15.68
C ILE A 58 34.58 -9.23 -16.03
N ILE A 59 33.94 -8.55 -15.08
CA ILE A 59 32.63 -7.93 -15.27
C ILE A 59 32.67 -6.86 -16.36
N ASN A 60 33.68 -5.97 -16.35
CA ASN A 60 33.82 -4.94 -17.37
C ASN A 60 34.06 -5.57 -18.76
N LYS A 61 34.83 -6.67 -18.84
CA LYS A 61 34.97 -7.44 -20.08
C LYS A 61 33.65 -8.06 -20.53
N THR A 62 32.87 -8.64 -19.63
CA THR A 62 31.54 -9.21 -19.96
C THR A 62 30.59 -8.14 -20.49
N ILE A 63 30.50 -6.99 -19.81
CA ILE A 63 29.64 -5.87 -20.22
C ILE A 63 30.00 -5.36 -21.63
N VAL A 64 31.29 -5.30 -21.97
CA VAL A 64 31.75 -4.80 -23.28
C VAL A 64 31.68 -5.87 -24.39
N SER A 65 31.94 -7.14 -24.06
CA SER A 65 32.07 -8.23 -25.06
C SER A 65 30.76 -8.91 -25.41
N GLU A 66 29.81 -8.95 -24.49
CA GLU A 66 28.46 -9.44 -24.72
C GLU A 66 27.55 -8.24 -24.98
N SER A 67 26.57 -8.35 -25.89
CA SER A 67 25.46 -7.40 -25.98
C SER A 67 24.57 -7.52 -24.74
N THR A 68 25.16 -7.25 -23.59
CA THR A 68 24.63 -7.49 -22.26
C THR A 68 23.38 -6.63 -22.12
N ASP A 69 22.25 -7.26 -21.81
CA ASP A 69 21.03 -6.50 -21.57
C ASP A 69 21.24 -5.54 -20.39
N PHE A 70 20.63 -4.36 -20.50
CA PHE A 70 20.74 -3.26 -19.55
C PHE A 70 20.47 -3.70 -18.11
N LYS A 71 19.52 -4.64 -17.92
CA LYS A 71 19.22 -5.25 -16.61
C LYS A 71 20.46 -5.90 -15.99
N ARG A 72 21.19 -6.71 -16.76
CA ARG A 72 22.37 -7.44 -16.27
C ARG A 72 23.52 -6.51 -15.98
N GLU A 73 23.72 -5.48 -16.80
CA GLU A 73 24.74 -4.47 -16.56
C GLU A 73 24.55 -3.82 -15.17
N ILE A 74 23.32 -3.40 -14.86
CA ILE A 74 23.01 -2.82 -13.54
C ILE A 74 23.23 -3.83 -12.42
N SER A 75 22.82 -5.09 -12.58
CA SER A 75 23.02 -6.13 -11.58
C SER A 75 24.51 -6.37 -11.30
N PHE A 76 25.36 -6.44 -12.33
CA PHE A 76 26.81 -6.59 -12.16
C PHE A 76 27.45 -5.39 -11.47
N ARG A 77 27.05 -4.16 -11.84
CA ARG A 77 27.52 -2.95 -11.17
C ARG A 77 27.07 -2.90 -9.72
N THR A 78 25.86 -3.37 -9.44
CA THR A 78 25.30 -3.45 -8.07
C THR A 78 26.04 -4.48 -7.23
N PHE A 79 26.40 -5.63 -7.81
CA PHE A 79 27.24 -6.64 -7.16
C PHE A 79 28.58 -6.04 -6.70
N LEU A 80 29.30 -5.36 -7.61
CA LEU A 80 30.57 -4.68 -7.28
C LEU A 80 30.37 -3.59 -6.23
N PHE A 81 29.35 -2.75 -6.38
CA PHE A 81 29.02 -1.72 -5.41
C PHE A 81 28.75 -2.31 -4.02
N THR A 82 28.01 -3.42 -3.94
CA THR A 82 27.64 -4.08 -2.68
C THR A 82 28.88 -4.58 -1.94
N ILE A 83 29.86 -5.16 -2.64
CA ILE A 83 31.14 -5.57 -2.04
C ILE A 83 31.83 -4.36 -1.38
N ILE A 84 31.92 -3.23 -2.10
CA ILE A 84 32.54 -2.01 -1.57
C ILE A 84 31.70 -1.39 -0.44
N HIS A 85 30.39 -1.49 -0.52
CA HIS A 85 29.48 -0.91 0.46
C HIS A 85 29.36 -1.76 1.73
N ARG A 86 29.54 -3.08 1.68
CA ARG A 86 29.32 -3.94 2.86
C ARG A 86 30.61 -4.42 3.52
N ASN A 87 31.78 -4.17 2.94
CA ASN A 87 33.05 -4.58 3.55
C ASN A 87 33.40 -3.75 4.79
N THR A 88 34.17 -4.35 5.68
CA THR A 88 34.68 -3.76 6.91
C THR A 88 36.18 -3.44 6.84
N LYS A 89 36.88 -3.97 5.83
CA LYS A 89 38.34 -3.86 5.67
C LYS A 89 38.83 -2.54 5.06
N LEU A 90 38.03 -1.85 4.23
CA LEU A 90 38.48 -0.61 3.57
C LEU A 90 38.46 0.58 4.51
N ALA A 91 39.46 1.45 4.37
CA ALA A 91 39.46 2.75 5.02
C ALA A 91 38.25 3.59 4.55
N PRO A 92 37.57 4.34 5.45
CA PRO A 92 36.35 5.10 5.14
C PRO A 92 36.42 5.99 3.90
N GLU A 93 37.52 6.75 3.74
CA GLU A 93 37.67 7.68 2.61
C GLU A 93 37.89 6.96 1.28
N ILE A 94 38.63 5.85 1.27
CA ILE A 94 38.82 5.02 0.07
C ILE A 94 37.49 4.39 -0.34
N ARG A 95 36.73 3.88 0.65
CA ARG A 95 35.40 3.33 0.42
C ARG A 95 34.46 4.40 -0.18
N TYR A 96 34.44 5.62 0.38
CA TYR A 96 33.63 6.72 -0.15
C TYR A 96 34.02 7.10 -1.58
N GLN A 97 35.32 7.20 -1.88
CA GLN A 97 35.82 7.49 -3.22
C GLN A 97 35.39 6.42 -4.23
N LYS A 98 35.57 5.13 -3.89
CA LYS A 98 35.15 4.02 -4.75
C LYS A 98 33.63 3.99 -4.95
N LEU A 99 32.82 4.23 -3.92
CA LEU A 99 31.37 4.26 -4.07
C LEU A 99 30.90 5.45 -4.92
N SER A 100 31.55 6.61 -4.77
CA SER A 100 31.22 7.81 -5.55
C SER A 100 31.35 7.60 -7.07
N THR A 101 32.29 6.75 -7.53
CA THR A 101 32.44 6.49 -8.97
C THR A 101 31.24 5.77 -9.59
N PHE A 102 30.49 4.98 -8.81
CA PHE A 102 29.24 4.36 -9.25
C PHE A 102 28.08 5.35 -9.29
N ILE A 103 28.09 6.34 -8.40
CA ILE A 103 26.98 7.28 -8.23
C ILE A 103 27.13 8.53 -9.13
N ASP A 104 28.34 8.95 -9.45
CA ASP A 104 28.58 10.11 -10.33
C ASP A 104 27.85 10.03 -11.70
N PRO A 105 27.83 8.88 -12.41
CA PRO A 105 27.05 8.72 -13.63
C PRO A 105 25.54 8.94 -13.40
N ILE A 106 25.03 8.47 -12.26
CA ILE A 106 23.62 8.62 -11.88
C ILE A 106 23.32 10.09 -11.64
N LYS A 107 24.15 10.77 -10.83
CA LYS A 107 24.01 12.21 -10.58
C LYS A 107 23.97 13.01 -11.89
N LYS A 108 24.88 12.71 -12.83
CA LYS A 108 24.90 13.34 -14.16
C LYS A 108 23.63 13.08 -14.97
N SER A 109 23.10 11.85 -14.92
CA SER A 109 21.86 11.49 -15.63
C SER A 109 20.65 12.28 -15.13
N TRP A 110 20.54 12.51 -13.82
CA TRP A 110 19.50 13.35 -13.22
C TRP A 110 19.66 14.84 -13.54
N GLN A 111 20.90 15.32 -13.72
CA GLN A 111 21.18 16.70 -14.09
C GLN A 111 21.02 17.00 -15.59
N CYS A 112 20.65 16.01 -16.39
CA CYS A 112 20.53 16.18 -17.84
C CYS A 112 19.45 17.22 -18.19
N ARG A 113 19.79 18.21 -19.03
CA ARG A 113 18.86 19.26 -19.46
C ARG A 113 17.62 18.71 -20.16
N SER A 114 17.78 17.66 -20.96
CA SER A 114 16.66 17.02 -21.68
C SER A 114 15.63 16.44 -20.72
N LEU A 115 16.09 15.86 -19.61
CA LEU A 115 15.23 15.33 -18.57
C LEU A 115 14.45 16.44 -17.86
N HIS A 116 15.13 17.51 -17.46
CA HIS A 116 14.45 18.65 -16.83
C HIS A 116 13.39 19.26 -17.76
N GLN A 117 13.70 19.41 -19.05
CA GLN A 117 12.73 19.91 -20.04
C GLN A 117 11.53 18.98 -20.20
N ALA A 118 11.76 17.67 -20.21
CA ALA A 118 10.71 16.66 -20.28
C ALA A 118 9.75 16.71 -19.07
N LEU A 119 10.24 17.13 -17.90
CA LEU A 119 9.47 17.12 -16.66
C LEU A 119 8.83 18.47 -16.30
N ILE A 120 8.81 19.45 -17.23
CA ILE A 120 8.12 20.74 -17.03
C ILE A 120 6.60 20.59 -17.19
N SER A 121 6.14 19.70 -18.07
CA SER A 121 4.71 19.49 -18.34
C SER A 121 4.38 18.02 -18.63
N PHE A 122 3.11 17.67 -18.46
CA PHE A 122 2.60 16.33 -18.73
C PHE A 122 2.80 15.90 -20.19
N ASP A 123 2.59 16.80 -21.15
CA ASP A 123 2.80 16.51 -22.58
C ASP A 123 4.27 16.28 -22.91
N SER A 124 5.17 17.11 -22.36
CA SER A 124 6.62 16.94 -22.55
C SER A 124 7.09 15.61 -21.99
N PHE A 125 6.50 15.17 -20.87
CA PHE A 125 6.76 13.87 -20.29
C PHE A 125 6.28 12.74 -21.21
N CYS A 126 5.03 12.84 -21.71
CA CYS A 126 4.47 11.87 -22.66
C CYS A 126 5.33 11.73 -23.92
N ASP A 127 5.84 12.84 -24.47
CA ASP A 127 6.76 12.84 -25.60
C ASP A 127 8.09 12.16 -25.26
N TYR A 128 8.64 12.48 -24.09
CA TYR A 128 9.93 11.96 -23.65
C TYR A 128 9.90 10.44 -23.45
N VAL A 129 8.83 9.91 -22.83
CA VAL A 129 8.66 8.47 -22.62
C VAL A 129 8.06 7.73 -23.83
N GLY A 130 7.64 8.44 -24.89
CA GLY A 130 7.15 7.85 -26.14
C GLY A 130 5.64 7.61 -26.22
N LEU A 131 4.87 8.05 -25.23
CA LEU A 131 3.40 7.87 -25.19
C LEU A 131 2.66 8.71 -26.21
N THR A 132 3.20 9.82 -26.67
CA THR A 132 2.53 10.62 -27.72
C THR A 132 2.45 9.86 -29.04
N ARG A 133 3.48 9.07 -29.36
CA ARG A 133 3.45 8.18 -30.53
C ARG A 133 2.42 7.06 -30.36
N VAL A 134 2.28 6.52 -29.13
CA VAL A 134 1.22 5.58 -28.78
C VAL A 134 -0.15 6.21 -29.02
N LYS A 135 -0.42 7.40 -28.45
CA LYS A 135 -1.68 8.14 -28.65
C LYS A 135 -2.05 8.27 -30.13
N LYS A 136 -1.09 8.70 -30.95
CA LYS A 136 -1.27 8.84 -32.39
C LYS A 136 -1.60 7.50 -33.06
N PHE A 137 -0.82 6.46 -32.78
CA PHE A 137 -1.03 5.13 -33.35
C PHE A 137 -2.43 4.57 -33.01
N LEU A 138 -2.85 4.67 -31.75
CA LEU A 138 -4.16 4.18 -31.31
C LEU A 138 -5.31 4.90 -32.03
N ASN A 139 -5.17 6.22 -32.25
CA ASN A 139 -6.16 7.03 -32.96
C ASN A 139 -6.22 6.69 -34.47
N ASP A 140 -5.04 6.63 -35.12
CA ASP A 140 -4.93 6.34 -36.55
C ASP A 140 -5.46 4.94 -36.90
N ARG A 141 -5.33 3.97 -35.98
CA ARG A 141 -5.84 2.60 -36.14
C ARG A 141 -7.25 2.40 -35.58
N ARG A 142 -7.87 3.43 -35.01
CA ARG A 142 -9.22 3.38 -34.40
C ARG A 142 -9.43 2.15 -33.52
N VAL A 143 -8.51 1.93 -32.58
CA VAL A 143 -8.46 0.68 -31.81
C VAL A 143 -9.73 0.37 -31.01
N HIS A 144 -10.55 1.39 -30.72
CA HIS A 144 -11.86 1.25 -30.09
C HIS A 144 -12.87 0.48 -30.96
N GLU A 145 -12.68 0.43 -32.28
CA GLU A 145 -13.52 -0.35 -33.21
C GLU A 145 -13.07 -1.83 -33.29
N ILE A 146 -11.89 -2.17 -32.75
CA ILE A 146 -11.31 -3.53 -32.79
C ILE A 146 -11.83 -4.35 -31.60
N LYS A 147 -12.52 -5.45 -31.90
CA LYS A 147 -13.15 -6.31 -30.88
C LYS A 147 -12.18 -7.18 -30.10
N ASP A 148 -11.21 -7.80 -30.78
CA ASP A 148 -10.26 -8.74 -30.16
C ASP A 148 -8.82 -8.29 -30.39
N TRP A 149 -8.23 -7.69 -29.35
CA TRP A 149 -6.87 -7.18 -29.38
C TRP A 149 -5.81 -8.28 -29.34
N GLY A 150 -6.15 -9.46 -28.81
CA GLY A 150 -5.25 -10.60 -28.72
C GLY A 150 -5.09 -11.33 -30.06
N LEU A 151 -6.02 -11.13 -31.00
CA LEU A 151 -5.93 -11.67 -32.37
C LEU A 151 -5.37 -10.65 -33.38
N TYR A 152 -5.41 -9.37 -33.06
CA TYR A 152 -4.94 -8.31 -33.94
C TYR A 152 -3.40 -8.21 -33.93
N GLN A 153 -2.74 -8.66 -35.00
CA GLN A 153 -1.29 -8.59 -35.13
C GLN A 153 -0.82 -7.14 -35.34
N LEU A 154 0.28 -6.78 -34.68
CA LEU A 154 0.93 -5.49 -34.90
C LEU A 154 1.58 -5.44 -36.27
N ASP A 155 1.53 -4.25 -36.88
CA ASP A 155 2.35 -3.93 -38.04
C ASP A 155 3.76 -3.52 -37.60
N SER A 156 4.63 -3.23 -38.58
CA SER A 156 6.00 -2.79 -38.30
C SER A 156 6.04 -1.52 -37.42
N GLU A 157 5.09 -0.60 -37.61
CA GLU A 157 4.99 0.61 -36.80
C GLU A 157 4.69 0.29 -35.33
N GLY A 158 3.75 -0.63 -35.07
CA GLY A 158 3.42 -1.09 -33.72
C GLY A 158 4.61 -1.75 -33.02
N HIS A 159 5.37 -2.59 -33.73
CA HIS A 159 6.60 -3.18 -33.19
C HIS A 159 7.68 -2.13 -32.91
N ASP A 160 7.86 -1.16 -33.80
CA ASP A 160 8.80 -0.07 -33.61
C ASP A 160 8.43 0.79 -32.38
N ILE A 161 7.13 0.98 -32.11
CA ILE A 161 6.66 1.67 -30.91
C ILE A 161 7.03 0.88 -29.65
N GLN A 162 6.81 -0.44 -29.63
CA GLN A 162 7.19 -1.28 -28.48
C GLN A 162 8.70 -1.18 -28.19
N GLN A 163 9.53 -1.23 -29.23
CA GLN A 163 10.99 -1.11 -29.08
C GLN A 163 11.42 0.29 -28.61
N ASP A 164 10.78 1.35 -29.12
CA ASP A 164 11.07 2.72 -28.71
C ASP A 164 10.69 2.96 -27.23
N LEU A 165 9.55 2.44 -26.78
CA LEU A 165 9.13 2.49 -25.36
C LEU A 165 10.14 1.81 -24.45
N ASP A 166 10.56 0.58 -24.77
CA ASP A 166 11.57 -0.16 -23.99
C ASP A 166 12.91 0.58 -23.94
N LYS A 167 13.37 1.08 -25.09
CA LYS A 167 14.62 1.85 -25.18
C LYS A 167 14.58 3.13 -24.33
N ARG A 168 13.49 3.90 -24.40
CA ARG A 168 13.32 5.13 -23.62
C ARG A 168 13.25 4.84 -22.13
N LEU A 169 12.52 3.79 -21.75
CA LEU A 169 12.38 3.38 -20.36
C LEU A 169 13.74 3.00 -19.75
N LYS A 170 14.56 2.24 -20.49
CA LYS A 170 15.93 1.88 -20.08
C LYS A 170 16.85 3.09 -19.93
N ALA A 171 16.63 4.16 -20.70
CA ALA A 171 17.42 5.38 -20.59
C ALA A 171 17.07 6.25 -19.37
N LEU A 172 15.96 5.98 -18.67
CA LEU A 172 15.56 6.74 -17.50
C LEU A 172 16.52 6.49 -16.33
N PRO A 173 16.84 7.52 -15.52
CA PRO A 173 17.78 7.39 -14.43
C PRO A 173 17.21 6.66 -13.20
N LEU A 174 16.00 6.10 -13.30
CA LEU A 174 15.25 5.54 -12.17
C LEU A 174 15.80 4.19 -11.69
N ARG A 175 16.07 3.25 -12.59
CA ARG A 175 16.46 1.88 -12.21
C ARG A 175 17.78 1.85 -11.44
N GLY A 176 18.81 2.49 -12.00
CA GLY A 176 20.11 2.59 -11.33
C GLY A 176 19.98 3.25 -9.97
N THR A 177 19.32 4.41 -9.88
CA THR A 177 19.09 5.10 -8.61
C THR A 177 18.41 4.22 -7.58
N LYS A 178 17.30 3.56 -7.94
CA LYS A 178 16.60 2.63 -7.05
C LYS A 178 17.53 1.53 -6.55
N THR A 179 18.25 0.85 -7.44
CA THR A 179 19.06 -0.32 -7.07
C THR A 179 20.22 0.06 -6.14
N PHE A 180 20.93 1.16 -6.39
CA PHE A 180 22.04 1.57 -5.52
C PHE A 180 21.57 2.13 -4.17
N LEU A 181 20.46 2.87 -4.15
CA LEU A 181 19.82 3.30 -2.90
C LEU A 181 19.34 2.11 -2.07
N HIS A 182 18.72 1.13 -2.72
CA HIS A 182 18.25 -0.10 -2.07
C HIS A 182 19.43 -0.86 -1.45
N CYS A 183 20.55 -1.01 -2.16
CA CYS A 183 21.76 -1.61 -1.58
C CYS A 183 22.24 -0.90 -0.30
N GLY A 184 22.07 0.42 -0.24
CA GLY A 184 22.43 1.25 0.92
C GLY A 184 21.47 1.17 2.10
N THR A 185 20.29 0.56 1.93
CA THR A 185 19.21 0.51 2.95
C THR A 185 18.78 -0.90 3.32
N ASP A 186 18.97 -1.87 2.44
CA ASP A 186 18.44 -3.22 2.59
C ASP A 186 19.01 -3.95 3.80
N ARG A 187 18.15 -4.51 4.66
CA ARG A 187 18.52 -5.27 5.87
C ARG A 187 19.52 -4.56 6.79
N LEU A 188 19.43 -3.23 6.90
CA LEU A 188 20.25 -2.44 7.81
C LEU A 188 19.41 -1.86 8.95
N ASN A 189 19.97 -1.91 10.15
CA ASN A 189 19.42 -1.22 11.32
C ASN A 189 19.82 0.26 11.29
N SER A 190 19.08 1.12 11.99
CA SER A 190 19.30 2.57 12.02
C SER A 190 20.71 2.98 12.48
N ASP A 191 21.35 2.19 13.34
CA ASP A 191 22.69 2.49 13.87
C ASP A 191 23.85 1.93 13.03
N ALA A 192 23.55 1.17 11.97
CA ALA A 192 24.58 0.51 11.17
C ALA A 192 25.53 1.53 10.51
N LEU A 193 26.84 1.27 10.56
CA LEU A 193 27.84 2.13 9.94
C LEU A 193 27.64 2.21 8.42
N GLU A 194 27.20 1.10 7.81
CA GLU A 194 26.87 1.01 6.39
C GLU A 194 25.74 1.98 6.01
N LEU A 195 24.72 2.10 6.85
CA LEU A 195 23.64 3.06 6.62
C LEU A 195 24.18 4.49 6.66
N LYS A 196 25.00 4.83 7.66
CA LYS A 196 25.66 6.15 7.77
C LYS A 196 26.52 6.48 6.54
N PHE A 197 27.18 5.49 5.95
CA PHE A 197 27.89 5.68 4.67
C PHE A 197 26.93 5.96 3.51
N ALA A 198 25.83 5.23 3.41
CA ALA A 198 24.79 5.51 2.43
C ALA A 198 24.23 6.94 2.62
N CYS A 199 23.97 7.36 3.86
CA CYS A 199 23.52 8.71 4.17
C CYS A 199 24.50 9.77 3.64
N ARG A 200 25.80 9.62 3.94
CA ARG A 200 26.84 10.54 3.44
C ARG A 200 26.90 10.58 1.92
N LEU A 201 26.75 9.43 1.26
CA LEU A 201 26.84 9.32 -0.20
C LEU A 201 25.67 10.00 -0.91
N TRP A 202 24.46 9.87 -0.37
CA TRP A 202 23.24 10.36 -1.02
C TRP A 202 22.86 11.79 -0.61
N LYS A 203 23.39 12.31 0.51
CA LYS A 203 23.09 13.65 1.04
C LYS A 203 23.13 14.77 0.00
N ASP A 204 24.20 14.86 -0.79
CA ASP A 204 24.37 15.95 -1.79
C ASP A 204 23.63 15.68 -3.11
N ILE A 205 22.99 14.52 -3.22
CA ILE A 205 22.37 14.02 -4.46
C ILE A 205 20.85 14.01 -4.32
N THR A 206 20.31 13.75 -3.13
CA THR A 206 18.88 13.82 -2.85
C THR A 206 18.24 15.12 -3.34
N PRO A 207 18.78 16.33 -3.06
CA PRO A 207 18.16 17.58 -3.53
C PRO A 207 18.13 17.73 -5.05
N ILE A 208 19.01 17.01 -5.77
CA ILE A 208 19.07 17.00 -7.23
C ILE A 208 18.02 16.05 -7.81
N ILE A 209 17.84 14.89 -7.18
CA ILE A 209 16.93 13.83 -7.64
C ILE A 209 15.48 14.20 -7.34
N LEU A 210 15.22 14.68 -6.11
CA LEU A 210 13.88 14.75 -5.53
C LEU A 210 12.88 15.57 -6.37
N PRO A 211 13.19 16.78 -6.89
CA PRO A 211 12.22 17.54 -7.68
C PRO A 211 11.78 16.80 -8.95
N SER A 212 12.74 16.25 -9.70
CA SER A 212 12.47 15.49 -10.93
C SER A 212 11.76 14.17 -10.64
N LEU A 213 12.09 13.50 -9.53
CA LEU A 213 11.43 12.29 -9.07
C LEU A 213 9.95 12.51 -8.75
N LEU A 214 9.64 13.62 -8.07
CA LEU A 214 8.27 14.01 -7.76
C LEU A 214 7.47 14.29 -9.03
N SER A 215 8.05 14.99 -10.02
CA SER A 215 7.42 15.17 -11.34
C SER A 215 7.17 13.85 -12.07
N PHE A 216 8.15 12.92 -12.07
CA PHE A 216 7.96 11.59 -12.65
C PHE A 216 6.76 10.87 -12.04
N LEU A 217 6.69 10.87 -10.71
CA LEU A 217 5.62 10.17 -10.00
C LEU A 217 4.26 10.81 -10.26
N ARG A 218 4.18 12.13 -10.17
CA ARG A 218 2.98 12.91 -10.46
C ARG A 218 2.46 12.59 -11.87
N TYR A 219 3.32 12.63 -12.88
CA TYR A 219 2.89 12.34 -14.25
C TYR A 219 2.57 10.87 -14.50
N ALA A 220 3.25 9.94 -13.81
CA ALA A 220 2.90 8.53 -13.86
C ALA A 220 1.52 8.23 -13.25
N HIS A 221 1.07 9.01 -12.26
CA HIS A 221 -0.30 8.96 -11.74
C HIS A 221 -1.29 9.66 -12.69
N ALA A 222 -0.92 10.84 -13.20
CA ALA A 222 -1.76 11.65 -14.07
C ALA A 222 -2.18 10.94 -15.37
N ILE A 223 -1.41 9.95 -15.84
CA ILE A 223 -1.79 9.11 -17.00
C ILE A 223 -3.12 8.37 -16.77
N GLN A 224 -3.49 8.08 -15.52
CA GLN A 224 -4.68 7.30 -15.20
C GLN A 224 -5.92 8.17 -15.16
N ASN A 225 -5.75 9.49 -15.08
CA ASN A 225 -6.84 10.45 -15.14
C ASN A 225 -7.33 10.60 -16.59
N PRO A 226 -8.60 10.24 -16.89
CA PRO A 226 -9.14 10.35 -18.25
C PRO A 226 -9.09 11.77 -18.82
N SER A 227 -9.13 12.80 -17.97
CA SER A 227 -9.11 14.21 -18.36
C SER A 227 -7.79 14.62 -19.02
N ASN A 228 -6.69 13.89 -18.76
CA ASN A 228 -5.37 14.17 -19.32
C ASN A 228 -5.17 13.57 -20.73
N TRP A 229 -6.14 12.81 -21.25
CA TRP A 229 -6.13 12.26 -22.60
C TRP A 229 -6.82 13.19 -23.60
N ILE A 230 -6.39 14.45 -23.63
CA ILE A 230 -6.92 15.49 -24.52
C ILE A 230 -6.62 15.12 -25.99
N GLY A 231 -7.59 15.32 -26.87
CA GLY A 231 -7.45 15.08 -28.31
C GLY A 231 -7.84 13.67 -28.77
N LEU A 232 -8.23 12.78 -27.85
CA LEU A 232 -8.92 11.54 -28.19
C LEU A 232 -10.44 11.75 -28.22
N SER A 233 -11.15 11.03 -29.10
CA SER A 233 -12.62 11.02 -29.09
C SER A 233 -13.16 10.37 -27.81
N SER A 234 -14.39 10.70 -27.42
CA SER A 234 -15.07 10.06 -26.28
C SER A 234 -15.11 8.53 -26.41
N ASP A 235 -15.19 8.03 -27.63
CA ASP A 235 -15.31 6.60 -27.94
C ASP A 235 -14.00 5.84 -27.69
N MET A 236 -12.86 6.55 -27.56
CA MET A 236 -11.56 5.97 -27.23
C MET A 236 -11.34 5.75 -25.74
N ILE A 237 -12.15 6.37 -24.87
CA ILE A 237 -12.00 6.28 -23.42
C ILE A 237 -11.97 4.81 -22.93
N PRO A 238 -12.89 3.92 -23.36
CA PRO A 238 -12.87 2.51 -22.95
C PRO A 238 -11.58 1.79 -23.37
N ALA A 239 -11.04 2.09 -24.55
CA ALA A 239 -9.79 1.51 -25.03
C ALA A 239 -8.58 1.95 -24.17
N ILE A 240 -8.54 3.22 -23.75
CA ILE A 240 -7.51 3.72 -22.83
C ILE A 240 -7.66 3.09 -21.45
N THR A 241 -8.87 2.98 -20.93
CA THR A 241 -9.13 2.28 -19.66
C THR A 241 -8.66 0.83 -19.73
N HIS A 242 -8.92 0.11 -20.84
CA HIS A 242 -8.43 -1.25 -21.06
C HIS A 242 -6.90 -1.35 -21.03
N ILE A 243 -6.20 -0.43 -21.72
CA ILE A 243 -4.72 -0.37 -21.72
C ILE A 243 -4.19 -0.18 -20.30
N LEU A 244 -4.75 0.76 -19.55
CA LEU A 244 -4.24 1.16 -18.23
C LEU A 244 -4.70 0.25 -17.09
N SER A 245 -5.66 -0.63 -17.33
CA SER A 245 -6.17 -1.59 -16.35
C SER A 245 -5.12 -2.67 -16.07
N ASP A 246 -4.83 -2.90 -14.79
CA ASP A 246 -3.89 -3.94 -14.37
C ASP A 246 -4.47 -5.33 -14.67
N ARG A 247 -3.66 -6.19 -15.30
CA ARG A 247 -3.98 -7.60 -15.50
C ARG A 247 -3.16 -8.41 -14.51
N PHE A 248 -3.83 -9.20 -13.69
CA PHE A 248 -3.20 -10.13 -12.75
C PHE A 248 -4.05 -11.39 -12.60
N TRP A 249 -3.41 -12.46 -12.14
CA TRP A 249 -4.08 -13.71 -11.80
C TRP A 249 -4.31 -13.79 -10.29
N GLN A 250 -5.52 -14.16 -9.90
CA GLN A 250 -5.90 -14.33 -8.50
C GLN A 250 -6.56 -15.70 -8.30
N ALA A 251 -6.01 -16.50 -7.38
CA ALA A 251 -6.54 -17.81 -7.03
C ALA A 251 -8.01 -17.71 -6.58
N GLY A 252 -8.86 -18.57 -7.14
CA GLY A 252 -10.29 -18.64 -6.81
C GLY A 252 -11.18 -17.57 -7.46
N ILE A 253 -10.62 -16.63 -8.23
CA ILE A 253 -11.38 -15.65 -9.01
C ILE A 253 -11.02 -15.73 -10.50
N SER A 254 -9.73 -15.80 -10.83
CA SER A 254 -9.28 -15.90 -12.22
C SER A 254 -9.50 -17.28 -12.80
N SER A 255 -9.84 -17.34 -14.09
CA SER A 255 -10.04 -18.59 -14.83
C SER A 255 -8.71 -19.19 -15.33
N GLY A 256 -8.60 -20.51 -15.22
CA GLY A 256 -7.40 -21.27 -15.59
C GLY A 256 -6.28 -21.18 -14.55
N SER A 257 -5.16 -21.85 -14.85
CA SER A 257 -3.98 -21.85 -13.98
C SER A 257 -3.18 -20.54 -14.08
N LYS A 258 -2.31 -20.30 -13.08
CA LYS A 258 -1.38 -19.16 -13.08
C LYS A 258 -0.44 -19.26 -14.30
N GLU A 259 0.05 -20.45 -14.60
CA GLU A 259 0.93 -20.74 -15.74
C GLU A 259 0.24 -20.47 -17.08
N GLU A 260 -1.02 -20.89 -17.25
CA GLU A 260 -1.82 -20.58 -18.45
C GLU A 260 -2.04 -19.08 -18.63
N PHE A 261 -2.18 -18.32 -17.54
CA PHE A 261 -2.27 -16.86 -17.62
C PHE A 261 -0.97 -16.25 -18.16
N TYR A 262 0.19 -16.60 -17.63
CA TYR A 262 1.47 -16.06 -18.10
C TYR A 262 1.83 -16.52 -19.52
N ALA A 263 1.49 -17.75 -19.89
CA ALA A 263 1.63 -18.25 -21.26
C ALA A 263 0.83 -17.37 -22.25
N ARG A 264 -0.46 -17.11 -21.94
CA ARG A 264 -1.30 -16.22 -22.77
C ARG A 264 -0.74 -14.81 -22.91
N VAL A 265 -0.23 -14.24 -21.82
CA VAL A 265 0.41 -12.91 -21.86
C VAL A 265 1.63 -12.93 -22.80
N SER A 266 2.45 -13.97 -22.71
CA SER A 266 3.64 -14.13 -23.55
C SER A 266 3.29 -14.31 -25.03
N ASP A 267 2.25 -15.09 -25.33
CA ASP A 267 1.79 -15.36 -26.70
C ASP A 267 1.22 -14.12 -27.39
N THR A 268 0.65 -13.18 -26.62
CA THR A 268 0.07 -11.94 -27.17
C THR A 268 1.10 -10.83 -27.44
N LYS A 269 2.40 -11.07 -27.23
CA LYS A 269 3.44 -10.02 -27.31
C LYS A 269 3.48 -9.28 -28.66
N SER A 270 3.18 -9.97 -29.77
CA SER A 270 3.17 -9.40 -31.12
C SER A 270 1.84 -8.76 -31.54
N THR A 271 0.88 -8.67 -30.63
CA THR A 271 -0.49 -8.24 -30.91
C THR A 271 -0.80 -6.88 -30.29
N LEU A 272 -1.96 -6.31 -30.60
CA LEU A 272 -2.41 -5.05 -30.00
C LEU A 272 -2.50 -5.15 -28.47
N GLU A 273 -2.88 -6.31 -27.94
CA GLU A 273 -2.85 -6.58 -26.49
C GLU A 273 -1.41 -6.57 -25.94
N GLY A 274 -0.44 -7.05 -26.71
CA GLY A 274 0.99 -6.97 -26.39
C GLY A 274 1.51 -5.54 -26.32
N LEU A 275 1.07 -4.67 -27.25
CA LEU A 275 1.37 -3.23 -27.20
C LEU A 275 0.73 -2.58 -25.96
N ALA A 276 -0.54 -2.87 -25.68
CA ALA A 276 -1.23 -2.40 -24.47
C ALA A 276 -0.46 -2.79 -23.20
N SER A 277 0.00 -4.04 -23.13
CA SER A 277 0.80 -4.52 -22.01
C SER A 277 2.16 -3.83 -21.89
N THR A 278 2.78 -3.48 -23.02
CA THR A 278 4.05 -2.72 -23.02
C THR A 278 3.83 -1.31 -22.47
N VAL A 279 2.79 -0.61 -22.93
CA VAL A 279 2.42 0.74 -22.44
C VAL A 279 2.16 0.71 -20.93
N ARG A 280 1.29 -0.21 -20.47
CA ARG A 280 0.99 -0.40 -19.05
C ARG A 280 2.24 -0.70 -18.23
N GLY A 281 3.09 -1.61 -18.73
CA GLY A 281 4.35 -2.00 -18.09
C GLY A 281 5.31 -0.82 -17.94
N SER A 282 5.46 0.02 -18.97
CA SER A 282 6.32 1.21 -18.92
C SER A 282 5.90 2.17 -17.80
N ILE A 283 4.61 2.44 -17.64
CA ILE A 283 4.12 3.36 -16.60
C ILE A 283 4.24 2.75 -15.21
N ARG A 284 3.95 1.45 -15.09
CA ARG A 284 4.14 0.70 -13.86
C ARG A 284 5.59 0.78 -13.38
N ILE A 285 6.56 0.53 -14.26
CA ILE A 285 7.99 0.57 -13.94
C ILE A 285 8.42 1.96 -13.45
N ILE A 286 7.95 3.05 -14.09
CA ILE A 286 8.26 4.41 -13.65
C ILE A 286 7.73 4.66 -12.23
N ARG A 287 6.45 4.34 -11.99
CA ARG A 287 5.78 4.54 -10.70
C ARG A 287 6.42 3.72 -9.58
N GLU A 288 6.63 2.41 -9.80
CA GLU A 288 7.22 1.52 -8.79
C GLU A 288 8.70 1.83 -8.54
N ALA A 289 9.44 2.29 -9.56
CA ALA A 289 10.79 2.78 -9.35
C ALA A 289 10.78 4.05 -8.50
N ALA A 290 9.88 5.00 -8.77
CA ALA A 290 9.77 6.23 -7.99
C ALA A 290 9.39 5.97 -6.52
N TYR A 291 8.44 5.07 -6.27
CA TYR A 291 8.10 4.61 -4.92
C TYR A 291 9.30 4.01 -4.18
N GLY A 292 10.05 3.11 -4.84
CA GLY A 292 11.23 2.51 -4.23
C GLY A 292 12.32 3.53 -3.91
N ILE A 293 12.55 4.50 -4.80
CA ILE A 293 13.50 5.60 -4.56
C ILE A 293 13.06 6.46 -3.39
N LEU A 294 11.79 6.88 -3.33
CA LEU A 294 11.25 7.69 -2.23
C LEU A 294 11.40 6.98 -0.89
N TYR A 295 11.05 5.68 -0.83
CA TYR A 295 11.23 4.86 0.37
C TYR A 295 12.70 4.80 0.82
N CYS A 296 13.64 4.58 -0.10
CA CYS A 296 15.04 4.52 0.29
C CYS A 296 15.57 5.91 0.71
N ILE A 297 15.21 6.98 0.00
CA ILE A 297 15.60 8.36 0.35
C ILE A 297 15.09 8.72 1.75
N SER A 298 13.85 8.35 2.08
CA SER A 298 13.29 8.62 3.40
C SER A 298 14.01 7.87 4.54
N LYS A 299 14.88 6.90 4.22
CA LYS A 299 15.73 6.18 5.17
C LYS A 299 17.16 6.68 5.24
N VAL A 300 17.74 7.13 4.12
CA VAL A 300 19.17 7.49 4.06
C VAL A 300 19.42 8.98 4.25
N ASP A 301 18.41 9.84 4.09
CA ASP A 301 18.63 11.28 4.20
C ASP A 301 17.93 11.83 5.43
N ASP A 302 18.70 12.10 6.49
CA ASP A 302 18.22 12.82 7.67
C ASP A 302 17.60 14.17 7.26
N ASN A 303 18.01 14.75 6.12
CA ASN A 303 17.45 15.99 5.63
C ASN A 303 16.10 15.81 4.94
N PHE A 304 15.71 14.60 4.53
CA PHE A 304 14.43 14.38 3.84
C PHE A 304 13.27 14.94 4.66
N TYR A 305 13.21 14.65 5.97
CA TYR A 305 12.18 15.17 6.86
C TYR A 305 12.43 16.60 7.33
N SER A 306 13.67 17.08 7.27
CA SER A 306 14.02 18.46 7.66
C SER A 306 13.72 19.50 6.57
N LEU A 307 13.49 19.08 5.32
CA LEU A 307 13.04 19.94 4.23
C LEU A 307 11.61 20.45 4.50
N SER A 308 11.49 21.66 5.04
CA SER A 308 10.21 22.28 5.41
C SER A 308 9.19 22.28 4.28
N ASP A 309 9.65 22.51 3.05
CA ASP A 309 8.80 22.72 1.87
C ASP A 309 8.46 21.42 1.14
N LEU A 310 8.96 20.26 1.60
CA LEU A 310 8.75 18.96 0.95
C LEU A 310 7.32 18.39 1.10
N PRO A 311 6.65 18.44 2.26
CA PRO A 311 5.39 17.72 2.46
C PRO A 311 4.29 18.07 1.45
N GLY A 312 4.21 19.34 1.03
CA GLY A 312 3.22 19.80 0.04
C GLY A 312 3.45 19.19 -1.35
N PRO A 313 4.58 19.45 -2.01
CA PRO A 313 4.95 18.84 -3.30
C PRO A 313 4.92 17.31 -3.29
N LEU A 314 5.34 16.69 -2.18
CA LEU A 314 5.27 15.24 -2.01
C LEU A 314 3.82 14.76 -1.98
N ALA A 315 2.95 15.41 -1.21
CA ALA A 315 1.53 15.07 -1.16
C ALA A 315 0.84 15.24 -2.52
N ILE A 316 1.13 16.32 -3.25
CA ILE A 316 0.60 16.52 -4.62
C ILE A 316 1.02 15.35 -5.51
N SER A 317 2.32 15.02 -5.53
CA SER A 317 2.85 13.96 -6.40
C SER A 317 2.30 12.58 -6.07
N LEU A 318 2.05 12.30 -4.79
CA LEU A 318 1.50 11.01 -4.34
C LEU A 318 -0.03 10.92 -4.54
N PHE A 319 -0.76 12.02 -4.32
CA PHE A 319 -2.20 11.95 -4.04
C PHE A 319 -3.11 12.74 -4.98
N GLU A 320 -2.60 13.70 -5.78
CA GLU A 320 -3.43 14.55 -6.67
C GLU A 320 -4.33 13.72 -7.60
N ASP A 321 -3.77 12.70 -8.25
CA ASP A 321 -4.48 11.78 -9.15
C ASP A 321 -4.67 10.37 -8.56
N ALA A 322 -4.42 10.16 -7.27
CA ALA A 322 -4.43 8.83 -6.65
C ALA A 322 -5.77 8.12 -6.77
N HIS A 323 -6.89 8.85 -6.73
CA HIS A 323 -8.22 8.29 -6.91
C HIS A 323 -8.41 7.53 -8.23
N PHE A 324 -7.71 7.93 -9.31
CA PHE A 324 -7.80 7.28 -10.61
C PHE A 324 -6.99 5.99 -10.71
N LEU A 325 -6.04 5.76 -9.80
CA LEU A 325 -5.25 4.54 -9.75
C LEU A 325 -6.13 3.31 -9.45
N SER A 326 -5.71 2.12 -9.88
CA SER A 326 -6.40 0.88 -9.51
C SER A 326 -6.28 0.63 -7.99
N SER A 327 -7.21 -0.11 -7.41
CA SER A 327 -7.15 -0.46 -5.98
C SER A 327 -5.86 -1.22 -5.63
N HIS A 328 -5.38 -2.05 -6.56
CA HIS A 328 -4.08 -2.72 -6.47
C HIS A 328 -2.91 -1.72 -6.41
N GLN A 329 -2.91 -0.69 -7.28
CA GLN A 329 -1.88 0.35 -7.28
C GLN A 329 -1.90 1.20 -6.00
N LEU A 330 -3.08 1.44 -5.43
CA LEU A 330 -3.20 2.17 -4.16
C LEU A 330 -2.72 1.35 -2.96
N ILE A 331 -2.89 0.03 -2.95
CA ILE A 331 -2.31 -0.84 -1.91
C ILE A 331 -0.78 -0.65 -1.86
N ASN A 332 -0.15 -0.58 -3.04
CA ASN A 332 1.28 -0.36 -3.17
C ASN A 332 1.71 1.03 -2.67
N LEU A 333 0.98 2.08 -3.05
CA LEU A 333 1.19 3.43 -2.53
C LEU A 333 1.09 3.49 -0.99
N LEU A 334 0.08 2.82 -0.41
CA LEU A 334 -0.11 2.78 1.04
C LEU A 334 1.05 2.15 1.80
N GLN A 335 1.72 1.15 1.21
CA GLN A 335 2.89 0.54 1.83
C GLN A 335 4.06 1.52 1.90
N VAL A 336 4.27 2.32 0.86
CA VAL A 336 5.31 3.37 0.83
C VAL A 336 4.98 4.47 1.84
N VAL A 337 3.72 4.92 1.87
CA VAL A 337 3.25 5.93 2.84
C VAL A 337 3.45 5.43 4.27
N ARG A 338 3.02 4.20 4.58
CA ARG A 338 3.23 3.59 5.90
C ARG A 338 4.70 3.63 6.28
N ALA A 339 5.57 3.19 5.38
CA ALA A 339 6.99 3.13 5.63
C ALA A 339 7.61 4.52 5.91
N MET A 340 7.26 5.55 5.13
CA MET A 340 7.72 6.92 5.38
C MET A 340 7.21 7.48 6.72
N ILE A 341 5.98 7.15 7.12
CA ILE A 341 5.43 7.64 8.39
C ILE A 341 6.06 6.90 9.57
N ASP A 342 6.29 5.59 9.45
CA ASP A 342 6.96 4.78 10.48
C ASP A 342 8.42 5.24 10.70
N GLU A 343 9.11 5.69 9.66
CA GLU A 343 10.51 6.16 9.71
C GLU A 343 10.64 7.68 9.98
N CYS A 344 9.53 8.41 10.19
CA CYS A 344 9.55 9.86 10.43
C CYS A 344 10.00 10.19 11.87
N PRO A 345 11.12 10.92 12.05
CA PRO A 345 11.60 11.33 13.37
C PRO A 345 10.57 12.17 14.11
N ALA A 346 10.50 12.00 15.43
CA ALA A 346 9.47 12.63 16.26
C ALA A 346 9.44 14.16 16.16
N GLU A 347 10.61 14.78 16.03
CA GLU A 347 10.80 16.23 15.85
C GLU A 347 10.26 16.80 14.54
N HIS A 348 10.07 15.96 13.52
CA HIS A 348 9.58 16.38 12.20
C HIS A 348 8.11 16.00 11.94
N ARG A 349 7.47 15.29 12.88
CA ARG A 349 6.08 14.82 12.71
C ARG A 349 5.13 15.97 12.45
N GLU A 350 5.23 17.07 13.18
CA GLU A 350 4.34 18.22 13.06
C GLU A 350 4.31 18.81 11.64
N ASN A 351 5.48 18.88 10.99
CA ASN A 351 5.60 19.42 9.63
C ASN A 351 5.19 18.39 8.55
N PHE A 352 5.57 17.12 8.73
CA PHE A 352 5.48 16.11 7.68
C PHE A 352 4.18 15.29 7.73
N VAL A 353 3.88 14.67 8.87
CA VAL A 353 2.85 13.63 9.00
C VAL A 353 1.43 14.13 8.69
N PRO A 354 0.97 15.30 9.20
CA PRO A 354 -0.38 15.79 8.93
C PRO A 354 -0.69 15.94 7.45
N THR A 355 0.22 16.55 6.69
CA THR A 355 0.02 16.80 5.26
C THR A 355 -0.10 15.49 4.48
N ILE A 356 0.76 14.52 4.78
CA ILE A 356 0.78 13.22 4.10
C ILE A 356 -0.44 12.37 4.46
N LEU A 357 -0.74 12.19 5.75
CA LEU A 357 -1.86 11.35 6.17
C LEU A 357 -3.23 11.93 5.78
N SER A 358 -3.39 13.25 5.87
CA SER A 358 -4.64 13.93 5.50
C SER A 358 -4.99 13.67 4.02
N ASN A 359 -4.04 13.92 3.12
CA ASN A 359 -4.23 13.68 1.69
C ASN A 359 -4.40 12.18 1.39
N CYS A 360 -3.60 11.32 2.03
CA CYS A 360 -3.70 9.88 1.86
C CYS A 360 -5.10 9.36 2.19
N PHE A 361 -5.60 9.57 3.41
CA PHE A 361 -6.87 9.00 3.83
C PHE A 361 -8.08 9.65 3.15
N THR A 362 -7.99 10.93 2.75
CA THR A 362 -9.02 11.57 1.92
C THR A 362 -9.15 10.89 0.56
N GLN A 363 -8.04 10.60 -0.12
CA GLN A 363 -8.07 9.94 -1.44
C GLN A 363 -8.50 8.48 -1.36
N ILE A 364 -8.06 7.76 -0.32
CA ILE A 364 -8.50 6.38 -0.08
C ILE A 364 -10.00 6.34 0.22
N ASP A 365 -10.52 7.24 1.06
CA ASP A 365 -11.94 7.30 1.36
C ASP A 365 -12.76 7.56 0.10
N LEU A 366 -12.36 8.56 -0.69
CA LEU A 366 -13.00 8.86 -1.97
C LEU A 366 -12.99 7.65 -2.91
N LYS A 367 -11.87 6.92 -3.00
CA LYS A 367 -11.77 5.70 -3.81
C LYS A 367 -12.73 4.60 -3.32
N CYS A 368 -12.68 4.29 -2.03
CA CYS A 368 -13.47 3.24 -1.41
C CYS A 368 -14.97 3.50 -1.58
N THR A 369 -15.42 4.72 -1.26
CA THR A 369 -16.83 5.08 -1.30
C THR A 369 -17.40 5.12 -2.73
N THR A 370 -16.67 5.70 -3.68
CA THR A 370 -17.13 5.80 -5.08
C THR A 370 -17.19 4.44 -5.76
N GLN A 371 -16.15 3.60 -5.62
CA GLN A 371 -16.14 2.28 -6.24
C GLN A 371 -17.12 1.33 -5.56
N TRP A 372 -17.28 1.42 -4.24
CA TRP A 372 -18.29 0.62 -3.54
C TRP A 372 -19.71 0.96 -4.00
N LYS A 373 -20.02 2.26 -4.18
CA LYS A 373 -21.30 2.70 -4.74
C LYS A 373 -21.51 2.19 -6.16
N LYS A 374 -20.47 2.22 -6.99
CA LYS A 374 -20.51 1.68 -8.36
C LYS A 374 -20.82 0.18 -8.37
N LEU A 375 -20.06 -0.62 -7.61
CA LEU A 375 -20.28 -2.06 -7.48
C LEU A 375 -21.69 -2.39 -6.97
N THR A 376 -22.19 -1.64 -5.99
CA THR A 376 -23.55 -1.85 -5.46
C THR A 376 -24.63 -1.58 -6.53
N LEU A 377 -24.44 -0.57 -7.38
CA LEU A 377 -25.34 -0.26 -8.48
C LEU A 377 -25.28 -1.35 -9.57
N ASP A 378 -24.07 -1.78 -9.93
CA ASP A 378 -23.85 -2.79 -10.97
C ASP A 378 -24.48 -4.15 -10.57
N GLN A 379 -24.35 -4.55 -9.29
CA GLN A 379 -25.01 -5.75 -8.73
C GLN A 379 -26.54 -5.73 -8.83
N SER A 380 -27.15 -4.55 -8.82
CA SER A 380 -28.60 -4.39 -8.91
C SER A 380 -29.14 -4.40 -10.35
N SER A 381 -28.26 -4.25 -11.35
CA SER A 381 -28.61 -4.05 -12.75
C SER A 381 -28.16 -5.17 -13.70
N SER A 382 -27.32 -6.10 -13.24
CA SER A 382 -26.70 -7.10 -14.10
C SER A 382 -27.65 -8.23 -14.52
N THR A 383 -27.81 -8.36 -15.85
CA THR A 383 -28.24 -9.57 -16.53
C THR A 383 -27.04 -10.08 -17.34
N VAL A 384 -26.70 -11.38 -17.19
CA VAL A 384 -25.72 -12.19 -17.95
C VAL A 384 -24.23 -12.17 -17.50
N ASP A 385 -23.67 -13.38 -17.45
CA ASP A 385 -22.38 -13.89 -16.94
C ASP A 385 -21.07 -13.21 -17.41
N GLU A 386 -21.06 -12.40 -18.47
CA GLU A 386 -19.79 -12.05 -19.17
C GLU A 386 -18.85 -11.12 -18.38
N ASN A 387 -19.36 -10.34 -17.41
CA ASN A 387 -18.54 -9.40 -16.62
C ASN A 387 -18.37 -9.77 -15.14
N LEU A 388 -18.94 -10.90 -14.69
CA LEU A 388 -18.94 -11.26 -13.26
C LEU A 388 -17.52 -11.47 -12.71
N THR A 389 -16.63 -12.05 -13.53
CA THR A 389 -15.25 -12.32 -13.09
C THR A 389 -14.47 -11.04 -12.82
N ASP A 390 -14.64 -10.01 -13.63
CA ASP A 390 -13.92 -8.75 -13.46
C ASP A 390 -14.54 -7.89 -12.35
N GLU A 391 -15.86 -7.90 -12.22
CA GLU A 391 -16.56 -7.31 -11.07
C GLU A 391 -16.09 -7.93 -9.74
N MET A 392 -16.01 -9.26 -9.66
CA MET A 392 -15.50 -9.98 -8.48
C MET A 392 -14.04 -9.63 -8.16
N LYS A 393 -13.20 -9.43 -9.18
CA LYS A 393 -11.80 -8.99 -8.98
C LYS A 393 -11.77 -7.57 -8.43
N GLU A 394 -12.52 -6.65 -9.02
CA GLU A 394 -12.60 -5.25 -8.57
C GLU A 394 -13.11 -5.15 -7.12
N GLU A 395 -14.16 -5.90 -6.78
CA GLU A 395 -14.69 -5.99 -5.42
C GLU A 395 -13.64 -6.56 -4.45
N SER A 396 -12.98 -7.66 -4.81
CA SER A 396 -11.94 -8.29 -3.98
C SER A 396 -10.77 -7.34 -3.71
N LEU A 397 -10.29 -6.63 -4.74
CA LEU A 397 -9.21 -5.66 -4.59
C LEU A 397 -9.62 -4.45 -3.75
N LEU A 398 -10.85 -3.97 -3.91
CA LEU A 398 -11.37 -2.86 -3.13
C LEU A 398 -11.45 -3.21 -1.63
N ARG A 399 -11.94 -4.41 -1.30
CA ARG A 399 -11.92 -4.91 0.09
C ARG A 399 -10.49 -5.01 0.63
N GLN A 400 -9.55 -5.45 -0.19
CA GLN A 400 -8.15 -5.53 0.24
C GLN A 400 -7.51 -4.16 0.44
N LEU A 401 -7.83 -3.19 -0.42
CA LEU A 401 -7.42 -1.80 -0.24
C LEU A 401 -7.94 -1.28 1.11
N LEU A 402 -9.24 -1.39 1.36
CA LEU A 402 -9.87 -0.98 2.62
C LEU A 402 -9.20 -1.66 3.82
N TYR A 403 -9.01 -2.98 3.76
CA TYR A 403 -8.34 -3.75 4.80
C TYR A 403 -6.92 -3.25 5.10
N THR A 404 -6.11 -3.00 4.06
CA THR A 404 -4.77 -2.44 4.21
C THR A 404 -4.82 -1.06 4.86
N SER A 405 -5.74 -0.20 4.41
CA SER A 405 -5.89 1.15 4.97
C SER A 405 -6.26 1.12 6.45
N VAL A 406 -7.30 0.37 6.84
CA VAL A 406 -7.73 0.31 8.25
C VAL A 406 -6.70 -0.41 9.13
N SER A 407 -5.91 -1.33 8.57
CA SER A 407 -4.80 -1.97 9.28
C SER A 407 -3.67 -0.99 9.58
N ILE A 408 -3.34 -0.10 8.63
CA ILE A 408 -2.36 0.98 8.83
C ILE A 408 -2.86 1.93 9.92
N VAL A 409 -4.12 2.37 9.84
CA VAL A 409 -4.75 3.18 10.89
C VAL A 409 -4.65 2.46 12.24
N GLY A 410 -5.04 1.18 12.29
CA GLY A 410 -4.95 0.38 13.51
C GLY A 410 -3.54 0.33 14.10
N ALA A 411 -2.49 0.28 13.27
CA ALA A 411 -1.11 0.30 13.71
C ALA A 411 -0.63 1.67 14.23
N PHE A 412 -1.14 2.79 13.69
CA PHE A 412 -0.84 4.12 14.22
C PHE A 412 -1.57 4.41 15.53
N PHE A 413 -2.79 3.88 15.67
CA PHE A 413 -3.61 4.03 16.88
C PHE A 413 -3.46 2.85 17.84
N ASP A 414 -2.42 2.01 17.77
CA ASP A 414 -2.24 0.92 18.73
C ASP A 414 -1.73 1.47 20.09
N PRO A 415 -2.46 1.28 21.22
CA PRO A 415 -1.99 1.69 22.54
C PRO A 415 -0.69 1.00 22.99
N GLN A 416 -0.36 -0.16 22.43
CA GLN A 416 0.83 -0.94 22.77
C GLN A 416 2.04 -0.58 21.93
N ARG A 417 1.89 0.29 20.93
CA ARG A 417 3.00 0.77 20.11
C ARG A 417 3.86 1.71 20.95
N THR A 418 5.02 1.20 21.38
CA THR A 418 6.11 2.03 21.89
C THR A 418 6.83 2.64 20.70
N ASP A 419 6.89 3.96 20.62
CA ASP A 419 7.87 4.59 19.74
C ASP A 419 9.25 4.17 20.25
N VAL A 420 10.09 3.64 19.35
CA VAL A 420 11.48 3.33 19.67
C VAL A 420 12.20 4.68 19.80
N SER A 421 12.00 5.33 20.93
CA SER A 421 12.83 6.46 21.33
C SER A 421 14.21 5.89 21.61
N ASN A 422 15.23 6.36 20.90
CA ASN A 422 16.64 6.01 21.11
C ASN A 422 17.20 6.40 22.50
N ASP A 423 16.34 6.77 23.46
CA ASP A 423 16.71 7.16 24.83
C ASP A 423 16.72 5.98 25.82
N ASP A 424 16.21 4.79 25.46
CA ASP A 424 16.13 3.65 26.39
C ASP A 424 17.39 2.74 26.43
N LEU A 425 18.52 3.20 25.88
CA LEU A 425 19.80 2.46 25.96
C LEU A 425 20.66 2.81 27.20
N ASP A 426 20.25 3.76 28.05
CA ASP A 426 21.05 4.16 29.22
C ASP A 426 20.53 3.67 30.59
N THR A 427 19.55 2.76 30.65
CA THR A 427 19.02 2.25 31.95
C THR A 427 19.69 0.98 32.48
N ASN A 428 20.91 0.65 32.02
CA ASN A 428 21.69 -0.47 32.57
C ASN A 428 23.15 -0.12 32.92
N ALA A 429 23.40 1.08 33.48
CA ALA A 429 24.63 1.37 34.21
C ALA A 429 24.33 1.63 35.69
N ASN A 430 24.57 0.61 36.51
CA ASN A 430 24.76 0.77 37.95
C ASN A 430 25.88 1.80 38.21
N SER A 431 25.54 3.01 38.62
CA SER A 431 26.47 3.87 39.36
C SER A 431 25.71 4.87 40.22
N LEU A 432 25.94 4.73 41.53
CA LEU A 432 25.53 5.63 42.57
C LEU A 432 26.04 7.06 42.33
N ASN A 433 25.23 8.04 42.73
CA ASN A 433 25.57 9.42 43.05
C ASN A 433 26.20 10.26 41.93
N GLU A 434 25.43 11.17 41.34
CA GLU A 434 25.81 12.59 41.37
C GLU A 434 24.64 13.50 40.96
N ILE A 435 24.44 14.53 41.77
CA ILE A 435 23.50 15.62 41.57
C ILE A 435 24.05 16.47 40.42
N THR A 436 23.52 16.30 39.21
CA THR A 436 23.70 17.26 38.12
C THR A 436 22.37 17.55 37.45
N ASN A 437 22.10 18.84 37.28
CA ASN A 437 20.89 19.39 36.66
C ASN A 437 20.75 18.87 35.23
N HIS A 438 19.93 17.85 35.02
CA HIS A 438 19.51 17.46 33.68
C HIS A 438 18.54 18.50 33.11
N THR A 439 19.00 19.22 32.10
CA THR A 439 18.17 19.80 31.04
C THR A 439 17.04 18.83 30.70
N LYS A 440 15.78 19.28 30.83
CA LYS A 440 14.60 18.49 30.47
C LYS A 440 14.77 18.00 29.03
N SER A 441 14.99 16.69 28.86
CA SER A 441 14.82 16.02 27.57
C SER A 441 13.42 16.37 27.05
N VAL A 442 13.33 16.88 25.82
CA VAL A 442 12.05 17.18 25.17
C VAL A 442 11.40 15.85 24.86
N SER A 443 10.48 15.41 25.72
CA SER A 443 9.70 14.20 25.50
C SER A 443 8.72 14.46 24.36
N TRP A 444 8.98 13.88 23.19
CA TRP A 444 8.05 13.93 22.06
C TRP A 444 6.84 13.01 22.29
N PRO A 445 5.64 13.38 21.79
CA PRO A 445 4.46 12.52 21.90
C PRO A 445 4.63 11.24 21.08
N SER A 446 4.02 10.14 21.54
CA SER A 446 3.98 8.91 20.76
C SER A 446 3.26 9.12 19.42
N MET A 447 3.47 8.26 18.40
CA MET A 447 2.73 8.35 17.14
C MET A 447 1.21 8.34 17.36
N ARG A 448 0.72 7.49 18.28
CA ARG A 448 -0.70 7.42 18.65
C ARG A 448 -1.18 8.76 19.23
N ASP A 449 -0.47 9.27 20.22
CA ASP A 449 -0.86 10.52 20.90
C ASP A 449 -0.85 11.67 19.89
N PHE A 450 0.22 11.79 19.10
CA PHE A 450 0.35 12.79 18.04
C PHE A 450 -0.81 12.76 17.03
N CYS A 451 -1.20 11.57 16.55
CA CYS A 451 -2.33 11.42 15.63
C CYS A 451 -3.67 11.80 16.28
N LEU A 452 -3.87 11.50 17.56
CA LEU A 452 -5.09 11.86 18.31
C LEU A 452 -5.17 13.37 18.59
N SER A 453 -4.02 14.05 18.70
CA SER A 453 -3.93 15.50 18.95
C SER A 453 -4.15 16.36 17.71
N SER A 454 -4.09 15.79 16.50
CA SER A 454 -4.07 16.54 15.25
C SER A 454 -5.39 16.45 14.48
N THR A 455 -6.13 17.56 14.39
CA THR A 455 -7.36 17.69 13.56
C THR A 455 -7.15 17.23 12.13
N LYS A 456 -6.06 17.71 11.51
CA LYS A 456 -5.69 17.41 10.12
C LYS A 456 -5.55 15.92 9.84
N ILE A 457 -5.21 15.11 10.85
CA ILE A 457 -5.08 13.65 10.74
C ILE A 457 -6.38 12.97 11.12
N ILE A 458 -6.91 13.27 12.30
CA ILE A 458 -8.02 12.50 12.88
C ILE A 458 -9.31 12.68 12.07
N GLU A 459 -9.58 13.87 11.51
CA GLU A 459 -10.82 14.12 10.74
C GLU A 459 -10.92 13.23 9.48
N PRO A 460 -9.95 13.23 8.55
CA PRO A 460 -9.96 12.29 7.42
C PRO A 460 -9.99 10.82 7.83
N VAL A 461 -9.32 10.46 8.93
CA VAL A 461 -9.36 9.09 9.45
C VAL A 461 -10.77 8.73 9.92
N LEU A 462 -11.44 9.59 10.67
CA LEU A 462 -12.79 9.33 11.17
C LEU A 462 -13.81 9.20 10.04
N ILE A 463 -13.67 9.99 8.97
CA ILE A 463 -14.50 9.87 7.76
C ILE A 463 -14.27 8.51 7.08
N LEU A 464 -13.00 8.13 6.83
CA LEU A 464 -12.68 6.83 6.26
C LEU A 464 -13.24 5.68 7.10
N LEU A 465 -13.07 5.76 8.43
CA LEU A 465 -13.53 4.71 9.34
C LEU A 465 -15.06 4.66 9.45
N SER A 466 -15.78 5.78 9.29
CA SER A 466 -17.25 5.77 9.29
C SER A 466 -17.80 5.00 8.08
N HIS A 467 -17.26 5.25 6.89
CA HIS A 467 -17.61 4.52 5.68
C HIS A 467 -17.13 3.06 5.72
N ALA A 468 -15.98 2.78 6.32
CA ALA A 468 -15.45 1.43 6.46
C ALA A 468 -16.37 0.50 7.30
N ILE A 469 -17.17 1.06 8.21
CA ILE A 469 -18.16 0.29 8.98
C ILE A 469 -19.28 -0.24 8.08
N THR A 470 -19.68 0.53 7.06
CA THR A 470 -20.85 0.23 6.20
C THR A 470 -20.50 -0.53 4.92
N ILE A 471 -19.24 -0.49 4.47
CA ILE A 471 -18.77 -1.31 3.33
C ILE A 471 -18.78 -2.80 3.73
N HIS A 472 -19.32 -3.69 2.88
CA HIS A 472 -19.46 -5.12 3.16
C HIS A 472 -18.09 -5.86 3.25
N ASP A 473 -17.27 -5.60 4.26
CA ASP A 473 -16.07 -6.35 4.62
C ASP A 473 -15.96 -6.50 6.14
N THR A 474 -16.34 -7.67 6.65
CA THR A 474 -16.38 -7.95 8.09
C THR A 474 -15.00 -7.86 8.75
N ARG A 475 -13.92 -8.15 8.01
CA ARG A 475 -12.54 -8.03 8.53
C ARG A 475 -12.20 -6.59 8.83
N SER A 476 -12.42 -5.69 7.87
CA SER A 476 -12.18 -4.26 8.04
C SER A 476 -13.07 -3.70 9.16
N CYS A 477 -14.37 -3.98 9.12
CA CYS A 477 -15.31 -3.56 10.16
C CYS A 477 -14.83 -3.98 11.57
N GLY A 478 -14.37 -5.22 11.75
CA GLY A 478 -13.84 -5.69 13.04
C GLY A 478 -12.58 -4.98 13.53
N ILE A 479 -11.70 -4.54 12.61
CA ILE A 479 -10.54 -3.69 12.95
C ILE A 479 -11.03 -2.30 13.37
N VAL A 480 -11.91 -1.69 12.58
CA VAL A 480 -12.44 -0.34 12.82
C VAL A 480 -13.17 -0.24 14.17
N LEU A 481 -14.02 -1.21 14.50
CA LEU A 481 -14.72 -1.25 15.79
C LEU A 481 -13.77 -1.42 16.98
N ARG A 482 -12.59 -2.02 16.77
CA ARG A 482 -11.54 -2.10 17.80
C ARG A 482 -10.82 -0.77 17.97
N ILE A 483 -10.51 -0.08 16.87
CA ILE A 483 -9.93 1.26 16.88
C ILE A 483 -10.87 2.21 17.64
N PHE A 484 -12.15 2.25 17.29
CA PHE A 484 -13.12 3.11 17.96
C PHE A 484 -13.22 2.85 19.46
N ARG A 485 -13.33 1.59 19.90
CA ARG A 485 -13.33 1.25 21.33
C ARG A 485 -12.07 1.72 22.06
N SER A 486 -10.94 1.82 21.35
CA SER A 486 -9.68 2.31 21.90
C SER A 486 -9.58 3.84 21.94
N ILE A 487 -10.13 4.56 20.95
CA ILE A 487 -10.00 6.03 20.87
C ILE A 487 -11.15 6.79 21.53
N ILE A 488 -12.36 6.20 21.63
CA ILE A 488 -13.53 6.85 22.24
C ILE A 488 -13.23 7.39 23.65
N PRO A 489 -12.60 6.62 24.57
CA PRO A 489 -12.28 7.12 25.90
C PRO A 489 -11.32 8.31 25.91
N GLU A 490 -10.50 8.49 24.86
CA GLU A 490 -9.48 9.54 24.79
C GLU A 490 -10.07 10.94 24.60
N PHE A 491 -11.27 11.05 24.02
CA PHE A 491 -11.93 12.34 23.77
C PHE A 491 -12.97 12.71 24.84
N SER A 492 -13.20 11.85 25.83
CA SER A 492 -14.11 12.12 26.95
C SER A 492 -13.51 13.13 27.93
N MET A 493 -14.34 14.02 28.46
CA MET A 493 -13.94 14.93 29.54
C MET A 493 -13.62 14.18 30.85
N SER A 494 -14.15 12.98 31.02
CA SER A 494 -14.04 12.19 32.25
C SER A 494 -12.67 11.49 32.42
N LYS A 495 -11.83 11.44 31.38
CA LYS A 495 -10.49 10.81 31.42
C LYS A 495 -9.39 11.87 31.70
N PRO A 496 -8.39 11.58 32.55
CA PRO A 496 -7.26 12.49 32.78
C PRO A 496 -6.50 12.80 31.47
N ARG A 497 -6.32 14.10 31.16
CA ARG A 497 -5.93 14.61 29.83
C ARG A 497 -4.42 14.73 29.59
N GLU A 498 -3.61 13.79 30.06
CA GLU A 498 -2.15 13.97 29.99
C GLU A 498 -1.58 13.98 28.55
N LYS A 499 -2.29 13.45 27.54
CA LYS A 499 -1.66 13.07 26.27
C LYS A 499 -2.29 13.57 24.96
N VAL A 500 -3.55 14.00 24.93
CA VAL A 500 -4.26 14.31 23.67
C VAL A 500 -4.19 15.79 23.34
N THR A 501 -4.94 16.66 24.02
CA THR A 501 -4.83 18.12 23.93
C THR A 501 -5.73 18.74 24.99
N ASN A 502 -5.46 19.99 25.37
CA ASN A 502 -6.33 20.77 26.24
C ASN A 502 -7.37 21.60 25.47
N ASP A 503 -7.36 21.55 24.14
CA ASP A 503 -8.33 22.24 23.29
C ASP A 503 -9.74 21.61 23.45
N THR A 504 -10.59 22.29 24.21
CA THR A 504 -11.95 21.82 24.50
C THR A 504 -12.87 21.83 23.28
N GLU A 505 -12.66 22.75 22.34
CA GLU A 505 -13.50 22.87 21.14
C GLU A 505 -13.21 21.71 20.19
N PHE A 506 -11.94 21.43 19.95
CA PHE A 506 -11.49 20.26 19.19
C PHE A 506 -12.04 18.94 19.78
N LEU A 507 -11.86 18.71 21.08
CA LEU A 507 -12.35 17.48 21.69
C LEU A 507 -13.88 17.36 21.56
N SER A 508 -14.59 18.48 21.64
CA SER A 508 -16.05 18.50 21.46
C SER A 508 -16.47 18.19 20.03
N SER A 509 -15.79 18.74 19.01
CA SER A 509 -16.12 18.47 17.61
C SER A 509 -15.93 16.99 17.27
N ILE A 510 -14.85 16.37 17.75
CA ILE A 510 -14.59 14.93 17.57
C ILE A 510 -15.64 14.07 18.29
N ARG A 511 -15.99 14.40 19.54
CA ARG A 511 -17.06 13.69 20.26
C ARG A 511 -18.39 13.78 19.53
N GLU A 512 -18.75 14.96 19.01
CA GLU A 512 -19.99 15.14 18.26
C GLU A 512 -20.01 14.35 16.96
N PHE A 513 -18.90 14.35 16.21
CA PHE A 513 -18.77 13.53 15.01
C PHE A 513 -18.95 12.04 15.32
N ILE A 514 -18.28 11.51 16.35
CA ILE A 514 -18.42 10.10 16.75
C ILE A 514 -19.83 9.80 17.22
N SER A 515 -20.41 10.68 18.05
CA SER A 515 -21.77 10.55 18.55
C SER A 515 -22.81 10.51 17.44
N ARG A 516 -22.55 11.16 16.31
CA ARG A 516 -23.43 11.22 15.16
C ARG A 516 -23.11 10.17 14.10
N GLU A 517 -22.01 10.36 13.39
CA GLU A 517 -21.70 9.62 12.18
C GLU A 517 -21.33 8.17 12.49
N ILE A 518 -20.52 7.94 13.53
CA ILE A 518 -20.09 6.58 13.89
C ILE A 518 -21.22 5.79 14.54
N LEU A 519 -22.03 6.43 15.38
CA LEU A 519 -23.22 5.81 15.94
C LEU A 519 -24.20 5.40 14.83
N MET A 520 -24.48 6.29 13.88
CA MET A 520 -25.36 6.00 12.74
C MET A 520 -24.79 4.88 11.87
N ALA A 521 -23.50 4.90 11.53
CA ALA A 521 -22.86 3.83 10.75
C ALA A 521 -22.95 2.46 11.45
N CYS A 522 -22.75 2.42 12.78
CA CYS A 522 -22.90 1.20 13.57
C CYS A 522 -24.33 0.68 13.55
N ILE A 523 -25.33 1.56 13.68
CA ILE A 523 -26.75 1.18 13.68
C ILE A 523 -27.20 0.69 12.29
N GLN A 524 -26.77 1.38 11.23
CA GLN A 524 -27.02 0.97 9.84
C GLN A 524 -26.46 -0.43 9.58
N SER A 525 -25.19 -0.65 9.92
CA SER A 525 -24.55 -1.96 9.74
C SER A 525 -25.18 -3.03 10.62
N LEU A 526 -25.65 -2.69 11.82
CA LEU A 526 -26.36 -3.61 12.71
C LEU A 526 -27.72 -4.05 12.11
N ASN A 527 -28.37 -3.19 11.31
CA ASN A 527 -29.60 -3.48 10.58
C ASN A 527 -29.38 -4.37 9.34
N GLU A 528 -28.17 -4.42 8.80
CA GLU A 528 -27.88 -5.16 7.58
C GLU A 528 -27.68 -6.67 7.81
N PRO A 529 -28.25 -7.54 6.95
CA PRO A 529 -28.06 -8.99 7.02
C PRO A 529 -26.61 -9.46 6.88
N TYR A 530 -25.78 -8.69 6.16
CA TYR A 530 -24.38 -9.03 5.92
C TYR A 530 -23.56 -9.06 7.22
N PHE A 531 -23.88 -8.18 8.17
CA PHE A 531 -23.12 -8.00 9.41
C PHE A 531 -23.69 -8.73 10.61
N VAL A 532 -24.56 -9.75 10.42
CA VAL A 532 -25.15 -10.51 11.53
C VAL A 532 -24.09 -11.09 12.48
N GLU A 533 -22.96 -11.54 11.95
CA GLU A 533 -21.86 -12.07 12.78
C GLU A 533 -21.13 -10.98 13.57
N MET A 534 -21.18 -9.73 13.10
CA MET A 534 -20.54 -8.56 13.71
C MET A 534 -21.44 -7.83 14.72
N GLN A 535 -22.73 -8.19 14.84
CA GLN A 535 -23.69 -7.48 15.70
C GLN A 535 -23.23 -7.31 17.15
N LYS A 536 -22.51 -8.27 17.71
CA LYS A 536 -21.96 -8.17 19.08
C LYS A 536 -20.87 -7.11 19.19
N ASP A 537 -20.01 -7.00 18.17
CA ASP A 537 -18.94 -6.02 18.15
C ASP A 537 -19.47 -4.62 17.83
N LEU A 538 -20.45 -4.52 16.92
CA LEU A 538 -21.20 -3.29 16.64
C LEU A 538 -21.90 -2.78 17.90
N ALA A 539 -22.65 -3.64 18.60
CA ALA A 539 -23.30 -3.30 19.85
C ALA A 539 -22.29 -2.87 20.92
N GLN A 540 -21.11 -3.51 21.00
CA GLN A 540 -20.07 -3.10 21.94
C GLN A 540 -19.51 -1.70 21.63
N CYS A 541 -19.36 -1.35 20.35
CA CYS A 541 -18.95 -0.01 19.96
C CYS A 541 -20.02 1.03 20.31
N ILE A 542 -21.30 0.71 20.06
CA ILE A 542 -22.43 1.55 20.48
C ILE A 542 -22.41 1.76 22.01
N VAL A 543 -22.26 0.69 22.79
CA VAL A 543 -22.09 0.79 24.26
C VAL A 543 -20.98 1.77 24.62
N SER A 544 -19.80 1.67 23.99
CA SER A 544 -18.69 2.59 24.27
C SER A 544 -19.07 4.05 24.02
N ILE A 545 -19.76 4.36 22.91
CA ILE A 545 -20.23 5.72 22.63
C ILE A 545 -21.23 6.18 23.71
N LEU A 546 -22.21 5.34 24.05
CA LEU A 546 -23.26 5.71 25.02
C LEU A 546 -22.69 5.92 26.43
N VAL A 547 -21.78 5.06 26.89
CA VAL A 547 -21.16 5.18 28.22
C VAL A 547 -20.33 6.45 28.33
N TRP A 548 -19.50 6.74 27.33
CA TRP A 548 -18.53 7.83 27.42
C TRP A 548 -19.11 9.20 27.05
N TYR A 549 -20.08 9.27 26.14
CA TYR A 549 -20.53 10.56 25.58
C TYR A 549 -21.96 10.97 25.95
N CYS A 550 -22.87 10.07 26.39
CA CYS A 550 -24.24 10.48 26.74
C CYS A 550 -24.34 11.47 27.91
N GLN A 551 -23.34 11.50 28.80
CA GLN A 551 -23.29 12.49 29.89
C GLN A 551 -22.72 13.83 29.43
N GLU A 552 -22.00 13.85 28.30
CA GLU A 552 -21.26 15.00 27.78
C GLU A 552 -21.97 15.63 26.56
N SER A 553 -22.87 14.90 25.91
CA SER A 553 -23.62 15.30 24.73
C SER A 553 -25.03 14.68 24.70
N THR A 554 -26.01 15.44 24.21
CA THR A 554 -27.38 14.96 23.99
C THR A 554 -27.53 14.20 22.66
N THR A 555 -26.57 14.32 21.75
CA THR A 555 -26.62 13.78 20.39
C THR A 555 -26.86 12.27 20.33
N PRO A 556 -26.15 11.41 21.10
CA PRO A 556 -26.40 9.97 21.04
C PRO A 556 -27.84 9.61 21.43
N ARG A 557 -28.41 10.26 22.45
CA ARG A 557 -29.79 10.03 22.89
C ARG A 557 -30.79 10.45 21.81
N GLN A 558 -30.57 11.61 21.17
CA GLN A 558 -31.44 12.11 20.10
C GLN A 558 -31.46 11.16 18.90
N ILE A 559 -30.32 10.54 18.55
CA ILE A 559 -30.24 9.54 17.47
C ILE A 559 -31.00 8.27 17.83
N LEU A 560 -30.89 7.78 19.07
CA LEU A 560 -31.68 6.61 19.48
C LEU A 560 -33.20 6.87 19.40
N LEU A 561 -33.64 8.09 19.73
CA LEU A 561 -35.05 8.50 19.68
C LEU A 561 -35.56 8.78 18.26
N SER A 562 -34.67 9.02 17.29
CA SER A 562 -35.06 9.24 15.90
C SER A 562 -35.38 7.94 15.15
N ILE A 563 -35.03 6.79 15.73
CA ILE A 563 -35.24 5.48 15.12
C ILE A 563 -36.72 5.06 15.31
N PRO A 564 -37.42 4.68 14.22
CA PRO A 564 -38.79 4.19 14.31
C PRO A 564 -38.91 2.99 15.27
N ASN A 565 -40.03 2.92 15.98
CA ASN A 565 -40.38 1.84 16.92
C ASN A 565 -39.52 1.74 18.20
N ILE A 566 -38.61 2.68 18.45
CA ILE A 566 -37.90 2.77 19.74
C ILE A 566 -38.64 3.74 20.67
N GLN A 567 -39.06 3.25 21.84
CA GLN A 567 -39.75 4.07 22.85
C GLN A 567 -38.76 4.83 23.74
N GLU A 568 -39.09 6.07 24.11
CA GLU A 568 -38.26 6.90 25.00
C GLU A 568 -37.97 6.22 26.34
N LEU A 569 -38.97 5.58 26.95
CA LEU A 569 -38.81 4.82 28.20
C LEU A 569 -37.85 3.62 28.08
N ALA A 570 -37.69 3.05 26.89
CA ALA A 570 -36.75 1.96 26.64
C ALA A 570 -35.32 2.49 26.52
N VAL A 571 -35.14 3.62 25.83
CA VAL A 571 -33.86 4.33 25.72
C VAL A 571 -33.36 4.74 27.11
N ASP A 572 -34.19 5.41 27.91
CA ASP A 572 -33.78 5.89 29.22
C ASP A 572 -33.44 4.74 30.18
N ARG A 573 -34.21 3.64 30.16
CA ARG A 573 -33.89 2.43 30.94
C ARG A 573 -32.56 1.81 30.51
N CYS A 574 -32.32 1.70 29.20
CA CYS A 574 -31.09 1.16 28.65
C CYS A 574 -29.87 2.00 29.08
N LEU A 575 -29.95 3.33 28.93
CA LEU A 575 -28.88 4.26 29.35
C LEU A 575 -28.61 4.22 30.85
N GLN A 576 -29.66 4.11 31.67
CA GLN A 576 -29.51 3.96 33.13
C GLN A 576 -28.79 2.67 33.49
N GLN A 577 -29.17 1.53 32.90
CA GLN A 577 -28.61 0.22 33.22
C GLN A 577 -27.18 0.03 32.69
N ILE A 578 -26.88 0.56 31.51
CA ILE A 578 -25.54 0.47 30.90
C ILE A 578 -24.51 1.22 31.74
N ASN A 579 -24.89 2.37 32.33
CA ASN A 579 -24.01 3.20 33.14
C ASN A 579 -23.83 2.71 34.59
N GLN A 580 -24.50 1.64 35.00
CA GLN A 580 -24.30 1.08 36.35
C GLN A 580 -22.92 0.42 36.46
N PRO A 581 -22.12 0.74 37.50
CA PRO A 581 -20.78 0.15 37.68
C PRO A 581 -20.76 -1.39 37.79
N SER A 582 -21.88 -1.98 38.22
CA SER A 582 -22.04 -3.44 38.35
C SER A 582 -22.34 -4.15 37.04
N THR A 583 -22.71 -3.42 35.98
CA THR A 583 -23.12 -4.02 34.71
C THR A 583 -21.89 -4.49 33.94
N GLN A 584 -21.80 -5.80 33.72
CA GLN A 584 -20.69 -6.39 32.97
C GLN A 584 -20.76 -5.98 31.49
N PRO A 585 -19.62 -5.87 30.78
CA PRO A 585 -19.60 -5.52 29.35
C PRO A 585 -20.48 -6.42 28.50
N ARG A 586 -20.54 -7.71 28.83
CA ARG A 586 -21.43 -8.66 28.16
C ARG A 586 -22.90 -8.25 28.26
N THR A 587 -23.35 -7.89 29.45
CA THR A 587 -24.73 -7.46 29.73
C THR A 587 -25.02 -6.11 29.08
N GLN A 588 -24.07 -5.16 29.10
CA GLN A 588 -24.22 -3.87 28.40
C GLN A 588 -24.54 -4.07 26.91
N ARG A 589 -23.84 -4.99 26.23
CA ARG A 589 -24.13 -5.32 24.83
C ARG A 589 -25.50 -5.96 24.66
N GLU A 590 -25.88 -6.85 25.55
CA GLU A 590 -27.18 -7.55 25.49
C GLU A 590 -28.33 -6.54 25.60
N LEU A 591 -28.20 -5.52 26.47
CA LEU A 591 -29.16 -4.41 26.58
C LEU A 591 -29.29 -3.59 25.28
N VAL A 592 -28.17 -3.28 24.63
CA VAL A 592 -28.19 -2.59 23.33
C VAL A 592 -28.82 -3.45 22.23
N LEU A 593 -28.52 -4.76 22.20
CA LEU A 593 -29.11 -5.68 21.23
C LEU A 593 -30.62 -5.92 21.46
N GLU A 594 -31.07 -5.82 22.71
CA GLU A 594 -32.48 -5.85 23.08
C GLU A 594 -33.20 -4.58 22.60
N LEU A 595 -32.60 -3.41 22.83
CA LEU A 595 -33.10 -2.12 22.35
C LEU A 595 -33.30 -2.12 20.83
N PHE A 596 -32.40 -2.78 20.09
CA PHE A 596 -32.46 -2.89 18.63
C PHE A 596 -33.06 -4.21 18.13
N SER A 597 -33.79 -4.96 18.96
CA SER A 597 -34.26 -6.31 18.62
C SER A 597 -35.19 -6.37 17.40
N GLU A 598 -35.96 -5.30 17.14
CA GLU A 598 -36.88 -5.18 16.00
C GLU A 598 -36.21 -4.69 14.71
N ILE A 599 -35.06 -4.02 14.83
CA ILE A 599 -34.35 -3.43 13.68
C ILE A 599 -33.07 -4.19 13.32
N LYS A 600 -32.55 -5.07 14.17
CA LYS A 600 -31.31 -5.78 13.88
C LYS A 600 -31.46 -6.68 12.65
N GLY A 601 -30.41 -6.72 11.83
CA GLY A 601 -30.33 -7.59 10.67
C GLY A 601 -30.56 -9.05 11.07
N VAL A 602 -31.23 -9.79 10.20
CA VAL A 602 -31.50 -11.21 10.37
C VAL A 602 -30.80 -11.95 9.24
N ARG A 603 -30.29 -13.16 9.49
CA ARG A 603 -29.60 -13.93 8.45
C ARG A 603 -30.49 -14.10 7.23
N ILE A 604 -29.92 -14.09 6.04
CA ILE A 604 -30.68 -14.29 4.77
C ILE A 604 -31.46 -15.62 4.83
N SER A 605 -30.91 -16.66 5.47
CA SER A 605 -31.60 -17.95 5.69
C SER A 605 -32.83 -17.90 6.60
N GLU A 606 -33.02 -16.80 7.33
CA GLU A 606 -34.09 -16.55 8.28
C GLU A 606 -35.05 -15.45 7.79
N GLN A 607 -34.68 -14.70 6.75
CA GLN A 607 -35.57 -13.74 6.09
C GLN A 607 -36.77 -14.46 5.46
N GLY A 608 -37.98 -13.99 5.75
CA GLY A 608 -39.23 -14.60 5.27
C GLY A 608 -39.77 -15.76 6.11
N ARG A 609 -39.07 -16.20 7.17
CA ARG A 609 -39.69 -17.07 8.18
C ARG A 609 -40.65 -16.24 9.01
N ILE A 610 -41.95 -16.47 8.84
CA ILE A 610 -42.98 -15.99 9.76
C ILE A 610 -42.61 -16.55 11.14
N LYS A 611 -42.21 -15.69 12.06
CA LYS A 611 -42.05 -16.05 13.48
C LYS A 611 -43.45 -16.39 14.00
N PHE A 612 -43.86 -17.64 13.85
CA PHE A 612 -44.91 -18.18 14.70
C PHE A 612 -44.42 -18.05 16.13
N LEU A 613 -45.20 -17.39 16.97
CA LEU A 613 -44.96 -17.25 18.41
C LEU A 613 -44.64 -18.64 18.99
N GLU A 614 -43.36 -18.91 19.21
CA GLU A 614 -42.91 -20.17 19.81
C GLU A 614 -43.31 -20.17 21.29
N THR A 615 -44.31 -20.99 21.61
CA THR A 615 -44.50 -21.51 22.96
C THR A 615 -43.36 -22.50 23.26
N PRO A 616 -42.84 -22.56 24.50
CA PRO A 616 -41.61 -23.31 24.77
C PRO A 616 -41.90 -24.81 24.83
N LEU A 617 -41.52 -25.55 23.79
CA LEU A 617 -41.49 -27.01 23.83
C LEU A 617 -40.06 -27.53 23.65
N THR A 618 -39.53 -27.93 24.81
CA THR A 618 -38.58 -29.02 25.06
C THR A 618 -37.83 -29.65 23.88
N LYS A 619 -36.50 -29.53 23.99
CA LYS A 619 -35.43 -30.20 23.23
C LYS A 619 -35.74 -31.64 22.82
N GLY A 620 -35.68 -31.89 21.51
CA GLY A 620 -35.47 -33.22 20.93
C GLY A 620 -34.64 -33.12 19.65
N ARG A 621 -33.31 -33.34 19.73
CA ARG A 621 -32.46 -33.44 18.54
C ARG A 621 -32.84 -34.68 17.75
N SER A 622 -33.31 -34.49 16.51
CA SER A 622 -33.58 -35.58 15.57
C SER A 622 -32.28 -36.32 15.19
N LYS A 623 -32.33 -37.65 15.24
CA LYS A 623 -31.22 -38.56 14.90
C LYS A 623 -30.70 -38.41 13.46
N LEU A 624 -31.43 -37.69 12.58
CA LEU A 624 -31.01 -37.41 11.21
C LEU A 624 -29.90 -36.34 11.13
N GLN A 625 -29.83 -35.44 12.13
CA GLN A 625 -28.80 -34.39 12.21
C GLN A 625 -27.44 -34.91 12.75
N GLN A 626 -27.42 -36.10 13.36
CA GLN A 626 -26.18 -36.74 13.82
C GLN A 626 -25.48 -37.55 12.71
N GLY A 627 -26.17 -37.89 11.61
CA GLY A 627 -25.57 -38.58 10.46
C GLY A 627 -24.68 -37.67 9.61
N PHE A 628 -25.11 -36.44 9.36
CA PHE A 628 -24.40 -35.51 8.47
C PHE A 628 -23.16 -34.85 9.09
N ILE A 629 -23.00 -34.87 10.42
CA ILE A 629 -21.84 -34.27 11.10
C ILE A 629 -20.63 -35.23 11.09
N ARG A 630 -20.83 -36.53 10.82
CA ARG A 630 -19.72 -37.52 10.88
C ARG A 630 -18.95 -37.66 9.55
N GLU A 631 -19.49 -37.19 8.42
CA GLU A 631 -18.85 -37.30 7.11
C GLU A 631 -18.06 -36.05 6.66
N GLN A 632 -18.08 -34.94 7.42
CA GLN A 632 -17.30 -33.73 7.13
C GLN A 632 -16.13 -33.49 8.11
N ALA A 633 -15.69 -34.53 8.82
CA ALA A 633 -14.44 -34.49 9.59
C ALA A 633 -13.30 -35.12 8.77
N GLY A 634 -12.96 -34.49 7.65
CA GLY A 634 -11.85 -34.91 6.78
C GLY A 634 -11.35 -33.76 5.91
N ASN A 635 -10.22 -33.17 6.33
CA ASN A 635 -9.37 -32.22 5.59
C ASN A 635 -10.02 -30.98 4.98
N GLY A 636 -10.36 -30.00 5.83
CA GLY A 636 -10.48 -28.60 5.42
C GLY A 636 -9.17 -27.86 5.68
N THR A 637 -8.27 -27.84 4.70
CA THR A 637 -7.09 -26.96 4.72
C THR A 637 -7.58 -25.51 4.68
N ARG A 638 -7.24 -24.71 5.70
CA ARG A 638 -7.48 -23.26 5.69
C ARG A 638 -6.70 -22.64 4.53
N ILE A 639 -7.40 -22.33 3.45
CA ILE A 639 -6.85 -21.53 2.36
C ILE A 639 -6.83 -20.08 2.87
N GLY A 640 -5.66 -19.61 3.29
CA GLY A 640 -5.43 -18.19 3.54
C GLY A 640 -5.64 -17.39 2.26
N SER A 641 -6.14 -16.16 2.39
CA SER A 641 -6.14 -15.21 1.27
C SER A 641 -4.73 -15.16 0.66
N PRO A 642 -4.61 -15.13 -0.68
CA PRO A 642 -3.31 -14.95 -1.30
C PRO A 642 -2.74 -13.62 -0.82
N VAL A 643 -1.55 -13.71 -0.19
CA VAL A 643 -0.72 -12.55 0.08
C VAL A 643 -0.34 -12.01 -1.30
N LEU A 644 -0.92 -10.87 -1.68
CA LEU A 644 -0.33 -10.06 -2.73
C LEU A 644 1.06 -9.72 -2.24
N GLU A 645 2.07 -10.24 -2.95
CA GLU A 645 3.48 -10.10 -2.65
C GLU A 645 3.76 -8.62 -2.35
N GLY A 646 3.94 -8.30 -1.06
CA GLY A 646 4.15 -6.93 -0.60
C GLY A 646 5.46 -6.35 -1.12
N LEU A 647 5.79 -5.12 -0.70
CA LEU A 647 7.04 -4.37 -0.90
C LEU A 647 8.24 -5.18 -1.44
N THR A 648 8.54 -6.35 -0.86
CA THR A 648 9.54 -7.32 -1.35
C THR A 648 9.48 -7.59 -2.86
N SER A 649 8.33 -7.80 -3.50
CA SER A 649 8.24 -8.01 -4.96
C SER A 649 8.65 -6.77 -5.76
N MET A 650 8.34 -5.57 -5.26
CA MET A 650 8.83 -4.32 -5.85
C MET A 650 10.35 -4.21 -5.79
N PHE A 651 10.99 -4.84 -4.79
CA PHE A 651 12.44 -4.82 -4.61
C PHE A 651 13.14 -6.06 -5.19
N GLU A 652 12.40 -7.11 -5.53
CA GLU A 652 12.90 -8.36 -6.13
C GLU A 652 12.98 -8.30 -7.67
N GLU A 653 12.22 -7.41 -8.34
CA GLU A 653 12.45 -7.07 -9.75
C GLU A 653 13.61 -6.06 -9.92
N GLY A 654 14.80 -6.45 -9.46
CA GLY A 654 16.08 -5.75 -9.70
C GLY A 654 16.59 -5.94 -11.12
#